data_AF-A0A2G5E9L2-F1
#
_entry.id   AF-A0A2G5E9L2-F1
#
_cell.length_a   1.000
_cell.length_b   1.000
_cell.length_c   1.000
_cell.angle_alpha   90.00
_cell.angle_beta   90.00
_cell.angle_gamma   90.00
#
_symmetry.space_group_name_H-M   'P 1'
#
loop_
_entity.id
_entity.type
_entity.pdbx_description
1 polymer ?
#
loop_
_entity_poly.entity_id
_entity_poly.type
_entity_poly.pdbx_seq_one_letter_code
_entity_poly.pdbx_strand_id
1 'polypeptide(L)'
;MRNVDDRNRLLLCILNICKEMLGRLPKVIGIDIVEMALWAKENTTTVTTQEKPQDGPVASIVTGDDLKVTVERDLVSQAEEEDMEALLGTYLMGISEAEAFSERLKRELLALEAANVHAILETEPLIDEVLQGLESASICVEDMDEWLTIFNMKLRHMREDIESIETRNNKLEMQSFNNKALTEELDKLLQRLCIPSEYSACLTDGSFDEAHMPRNVEACEWLTAALRSLDVDVDPAYARIRAVKEKQAELKIIKSTFVRRASEFLRNYFATLVDFMTSDKSYFSQRGQLKRPDHADLRYQCRTYARLLQHLKILDKTCLDPLRKAYCHSLNLLLRREAREFANELRASTKATRNPTVWLEASTGPSVTVNNADTSMVSEAYAKMLTVFIPLLVDESSFLSHFLCFEVPALVPTGDPTNGRTSQSNVDDSDDDDLGIMDIDDNVGKHGNSSSIDLGSLNGFLQDLLDGIQEDFYAVVDWAYKIDPLRCISMHGITERYISGQKADAAGFVRLLLDELESRISMLYNRFVDEACHQIERYERNVRQMGVLSYIPRFAILATRMEQYIQGQSRDLVDQAYTKFVSIMFVTLEKVAQADPKYADIMLFENYAAFQNSLYDLANVVPTLAKFYHQASEAYEQACTRHINMIIYYQFERLFQFARKIEELMYNIPPEEIPYQIGYSKMDLRKTLKSSLSGVDKSIGGMYRKLQKNLTCEELLPSLWEKCKKDFLDKYESLTVLVARIYPSETMPSIAEMRELLASM
;
A
#
# COMPACT_ATOMS: atom_id res chain seq x y z
N MET A 1 31.06 2.38 -70.16
CA MET A 1 31.42 2.92 -71.48
C MET A 1 32.93 2.88 -71.61
N ARG A 2 33.48 2.34 -72.70
CA ARG A 2 34.90 1.93 -72.79
C ARG A 2 35.84 2.99 -73.39
N ASN A 3 35.38 4.18 -73.75
CA ASN A 3 36.22 5.33 -74.14
C ASN A 3 35.61 6.66 -73.65
N VAL A 4 36.44 7.68 -73.40
CA VAL A 4 36.04 9.02 -72.94
C VAL A 4 35.23 9.74 -74.02
N ASP A 5 35.55 9.51 -75.30
CA ASP A 5 34.81 10.11 -76.42
C ASP A 5 33.37 9.59 -76.54
N ASP A 6 33.14 8.29 -76.32
CA ASP A 6 31.79 7.73 -76.36
C ASP A 6 30.94 8.29 -75.22
N ARG A 7 31.55 8.46 -74.03
CA ARG A 7 30.90 9.08 -72.87
C ARG A 7 30.51 10.52 -73.17
N ASN A 8 31.43 11.30 -73.73
CA ASN A 8 31.18 12.71 -74.04
C ASN A 8 30.14 12.86 -75.18
N ARG A 9 30.15 11.99 -76.18
CA ARG A 9 29.15 11.96 -77.27
C ARG A 9 27.74 11.62 -76.77
N LEU A 10 27.61 10.64 -75.88
CA LEU A 10 26.33 10.28 -75.28
C LEU A 10 25.78 11.43 -74.41
N LEU A 11 26.65 12.04 -73.59
CA LEU A 11 26.25 13.17 -72.74
C LEU A 11 25.84 14.39 -73.57
N LEU A 12 26.51 14.67 -74.70
CA LEU A 12 26.14 15.75 -75.61
C LEU A 12 24.77 15.49 -76.27
N CYS A 13 24.51 14.26 -76.71
CA CYS A 13 23.21 13.86 -77.27
C CYS A 13 22.09 14.03 -76.24
N ILE A 14 22.31 13.62 -75.00
CA ILE A 14 21.32 13.78 -73.92
C ILE A 14 21.07 15.26 -73.63
N LEU A 15 22.12 16.09 -73.57
CA LEU A 15 21.99 17.54 -73.35
C LEU A 15 21.25 18.24 -74.50
N ASN A 16 21.51 17.85 -75.77
CA ASN A 16 20.82 18.41 -76.93
C ASN A 16 19.34 17.98 -76.98
N ILE A 17 19.04 16.71 -76.68
CA ILE A 17 17.65 16.23 -76.58
C ILE A 17 16.91 16.94 -75.45
N CYS A 18 17.56 17.15 -74.29
CA CYS A 18 16.97 17.92 -73.20
C CYS A 18 16.72 19.38 -73.59
N LYS A 19 17.62 19.98 -74.38
CA LYS A 19 17.46 21.35 -74.88
C LYS A 19 16.30 21.46 -75.90
N GLU A 20 16.20 20.52 -76.84
CA GLU A 20 15.13 20.49 -77.86
C GLU A 20 13.75 20.18 -77.26
N MET A 21 13.68 19.24 -76.32
CA MET A 21 12.39 18.79 -75.76
C MET A 21 11.93 19.62 -74.55
N LEU A 22 12.85 20.20 -73.77
CA LEU A 22 12.52 20.89 -72.50
C LEU A 22 12.89 22.39 -72.48
N GLY A 23 13.53 22.92 -73.52
CA GLY A 23 13.85 24.35 -73.67
C GLY A 23 14.91 24.91 -72.70
N ARG A 24 15.50 24.08 -71.83
CA ARG A 24 16.54 24.47 -70.85
C ARG A 24 17.56 23.36 -70.63
N LEU A 25 18.81 23.72 -70.36
CA LEU A 25 19.86 22.75 -70.06
C LEU A 25 19.81 22.34 -68.58
N PRO A 26 19.84 21.03 -68.26
CA PRO A 26 19.89 20.54 -66.88
C PRO A 26 21.24 20.84 -66.20
N LYS A 27 21.21 21.05 -64.88
CA LYS A 27 22.41 21.36 -64.08
C LYS A 27 23.17 20.07 -63.76
N VAL A 28 24.34 19.87 -64.35
CA VAL A 28 25.15 18.65 -64.17
C VAL A 28 26.22 18.91 -63.11
N ILE A 29 26.36 18.01 -62.13
CA ILE A 29 27.32 18.12 -61.02
C ILE A 29 28.49 17.17 -61.28
N GLY A 30 29.73 17.66 -61.19
CA GLY A 30 30.95 16.85 -61.36
C GLY A 30 31.49 16.74 -62.80
N ILE A 31 31.02 17.60 -63.72
CA ILE A 31 31.49 17.70 -65.12
C ILE A 31 31.72 19.18 -65.45
N ASP A 32 32.85 19.51 -66.06
CA ASP A 32 33.12 20.87 -66.55
C ASP A 32 32.42 21.11 -67.89
N ILE A 33 31.44 22.01 -67.89
CA ILE A 33 30.60 22.34 -69.05
C ILE A 33 31.44 23.05 -70.14
N VAL A 34 32.49 23.77 -69.74
CA VAL A 34 33.38 24.48 -70.68
C VAL A 34 34.26 23.48 -71.44
N GLU A 35 34.80 22.48 -70.73
CA GLU A 35 35.59 21.40 -71.34
C GLU A 35 34.76 20.57 -72.34
N MET A 36 33.49 20.29 -72.01
CA MET A 36 32.57 19.61 -72.93
C MET A 36 32.19 20.46 -74.16
N ALA A 37 32.04 21.77 -74.01
CA ALA A 37 31.75 22.68 -75.13
C ALA A 37 32.95 22.82 -76.08
N LEU A 38 34.18 22.81 -75.54
CA LEU A 38 35.40 22.80 -76.33
C LEU A 38 35.57 21.48 -77.10
N TRP A 39 35.33 20.33 -76.44
CA TRP A 39 35.33 19.02 -77.10
C TRP A 39 34.29 18.92 -78.24
N ALA A 40 33.09 19.48 -78.04
CA ALA A 40 32.05 19.52 -79.07
C ALA A 40 32.46 20.38 -80.27
N LYS A 41 33.15 21.50 -80.03
CA LYS A 41 33.65 22.38 -81.09
C LYS A 41 34.76 21.72 -81.92
N GLU A 42 35.59 20.88 -81.31
CA GLU A 42 36.66 20.16 -81.99
C GLU A 42 36.18 18.92 -82.78
N ASN A 43 35.06 18.30 -82.37
CA ASN A 43 34.57 17.03 -82.95
C ASN A 43 33.30 17.14 -83.80
N THR A 44 32.83 18.36 -84.11
CA THR A 44 31.70 18.56 -85.05
C THR A 44 32.23 18.83 -86.45
N THR A 45 32.33 17.81 -87.30
CA THR A 45 32.63 18.01 -88.74
C THR A 45 31.46 18.66 -89.46
N THR A 46 31.71 19.84 -90.01
CA THR A 46 30.85 20.62 -90.91
C THR A 46 31.07 20.22 -92.37
N VAL A 47 30.07 19.65 -93.07
CA VAL A 47 29.83 19.79 -94.53
C VAL A 47 28.33 19.45 -94.77
N THR A 48 27.43 20.41 -94.97
CA THR A 48 27.05 21.12 -96.21
C THR A 48 26.36 20.24 -97.27
N THR A 49 25.04 20.33 -97.25
CA THR A 49 23.99 20.23 -98.28
C THR A 49 24.41 20.08 -99.75
N GLN A 50 23.84 19.08 -100.46
CA GLN A 50 23.42 19.20 -101.86
C GLN A 50 22.23 18.24 -102.18
N GLU A 51 21.41 18.69 -103.13
CA GLU A 51 20.00 18.39 -103.44
C GLU A 51 19.80 17.11 -104.31
N LYS A 52 18.80 16.24 -103.99
CA LYS A 52 17.52 15.87 -104.69
C LYS A 52 17.62 15.29 -106.14
N PRO A 53 16.73 14.35 -106.60
CA PRO A 53 15.25 14.52 -106.63
C PRO A 53 14.35 13.26 -106.47
N GLN A 54 13.03 13.51 -106.50
CA GLN A 54 11.86 12.70 -106.12
C GLN A 54 11.21 11.94 -107.30
N ASP A 55 10.31 10.98 -106.99
CA ASP A 55 9.18 10.58 -107.85
C ASP A 55 7.90 10.53 -106.96
N GLY A 56 7.04 11.56 -106.94
CA GLY A 56 5.77 11.66 -107.68
C GLY A 56 4.58 11.75 -106.67
N PRO A 57 3.39 12.28 -107.01
CA PRO A 57 2.94 12.71 -108.32
C PRO A 57 2.78 14.23 -108.46
N VAL A 58 3.10 14.64 -109.67
CA VAL A 58 2.65 15.83 -110.37
C VAL A 58 1.18 16.16 -110.06
N ALA A 59 0.94 17.33 -109.46
CA ALA A 59 -0.12 18.22 -109.89
C ALA A 59 0.54 19.59 -110.17
N SER A 60 0.76 19.81 -111.46
CA SER A 60 1.17 21.04 -112.14
C SER A 60 1.54 22.24 -111.26
N ILE A 61 2.85 22.45 -111.20
CA ILE A 61 3.54 23.66 -110.75
C ILE A 61 3.23 24.84 -111.68
N VAL A 62 3.00 25.99 -111.04
CA VAL A 62 3.37 27.35 -111.48
C VAL A 62 2.42 28.09 -112.42
N THR A 63 1.73 29.05 -111.80
CA THR A 63 1.63 30.45 -112.22
C THR A 63 2.65 30.82 -113.31
N GLY A 64 2.16 30.87 -114.54
CA GLY A 64 2.76 31.76 -115.52
C GLY A 64 2.80 33.18 -114.96
N ASP A 65 3.92 33.85 -115.17
CA ASP A 65 3.82 35.09 -115.92
C ASP A 65 5.11 35.30 -116.73
N ASP A 66 4.90 35.25 -118.04
CA ASP A 66 5.53 36.06 -119.07
C ASP A 66 7.05 36.25 -119.03
N LEU A 67 7.73 35.42 -119.83
CA LEU A 67 8.72 35.97 -120.75
C LEU A 67 8.41 35.46 -122.16
N LYS A 68 7.75 36.35 -122.90
CA LYS A 68 7.87 36.57 -124.34
C LYS A 68 8.62 35.45 -125.08
N VAL A 69 7.87 34.71 -125.87
CA VAL A 69 8.29 34.40 -127.23
C VAL A 69 8.54 35.73 -127.93
N THR A 70 9.78 36.22 -127.89
CA THR A 70 10.30 36.97 -129.03
C THR A 70 10.43 35.96 -130.14
N VAL A 71 9.65 36.21 -131.20
CA VAL A 71 9.87 35.64 -132.52
C VAL A 71 11.24 36.16 -133.00
N GLU A 72 12.31 35.47 -132.61
CA GLU A 72 13.54 35.35 -133.39
C GLU A 72 13.51 33.87 -133.80
N ARG A 73 13.06 33.43 -134.98
CA ARG A 73 13.21 33.98 -136.33
C ARG A 73 14.63 34.39 -136.70
N ASP A 74 15.61 33.74 -136.10
CA ASP A 74 16.89 33.44 -136.73
C ASP A 74 17.02 31.91 -136.64
N LEU A 75 16.56 31.12 -137.62
CA LEU A 75 17.25 30.94 -138.90
C LEU A 75 18.77 31.01 -138.67
N VAL A 76 19.32 29.90 -138.15
CA VAL A 76 20.73 29.50 -138.30
C VAL A 76 21.71 30.39 -137.52
N SER A 77 22.38 29.83 -136.51
CA SER A 77 23.49 30.51 -135.83
C SER A 77 24.53 30.98 -136.85
N GLN A 78 25.22 32.09 -136.63
CA GLN A 78 26.26 32.57 -137.55
C GLN A 78 27.33 31.50 -137.82
N ALA A 79 27.57 30.61 -136.84
CA ALA A 79 28.43 29.43 -137.01
C ALA A 79 27.80 28.35 -137.91
N GLU A 80 26.47 28.18 -137.84
CA GLU A 80 25.73 27.27 -138.71
C GLU A 80 25.53 27.86 -140.13
N GLU A 81 25.55 29.19 -140.30
CA GLU A 81 25.50 29.86 -141.62
C GLU A 81 26.88 29.82 -142.27
N GLU A 82 27.96 30.02 -141.50
CA GLU A 82 29.33 29.75 -141.97
C GLU A 82 29.54 28.28 -142.31
N ASP A 83 29.04 27.34 -141.50
CA ASP A 83 29.14 25.91 -141.83
C ASP A 83 28.27 25.55 -143.03
N MET A 84 27.06 26.11 -143.18
CA MET A 84 26.26 25.90 -144.39
C MET A 84 26.89 26.57 -145.63
N GLU A 85 27.49 27.75 -145.51
CA GLU A 85 28.24 28.41 -146.59
C GLU A 85 29.54 27.68 -146.91
N ALA A 86 30.25 27.12 -145.93
CA ALA A 86 31.44 26.30 -146.16
C ALA A 86 31.05 24.98 -146.84
N LEU A 87 29.96 24.36 -146.41
CA LEU A 87 29.43 23.13 -147.01
C LEU A 87 28.94 23.42 -148.43
N LEU A 88 28.19 24.50 -148.66
CA LEU A 88 27.77 24.95 -150.01
C LEU A 88 28.97 25.40 -150.87
N GLY A 89 29.98 26.04 -150.29
CA GLY A 89 31.18 26.55 -150.96
C GLY A 89 32.15 25.44 -151.38
N THR A 90 32.11 24.29 -150.71
CA THR A 90 32.82 23.07 -151.13
C THR A 90 32.15 22.44 -152.36
N TYR A 91 30.87 22.75 -152.62
CA TYR A 91 30.08 22.21 -153.72
C TYR A 91 29.71 23.30 -154.75
N LEU A 92 30.57 23.52 -155.75
CA LEU A 92 30.27 24.35 -156.93
C LEU A 92 29.14 23.73 -157.77
N MET A 93 27.87 23.96 -157.40
CA MET A 93 26.69 23.54 -158.16
C MET A 93 25.66 24.67 -158.26
N GLY A 94 25.17 24.94 -159.47
CA GLY A 94 24.22 26.01 -159.78
C GLY A 94 22.77 25.69 -159.39
N ILE A 95 21.93 26.73 -159.39
CA ILE A 95 20.53 26.82 -158.89
C ILE A 95 19.51 25.86 -159.57
N SER A 96 19.93 24.89 -160.40
CA SER A 96 19.04 24.01 -161.18
C SER A 96 19.02 22.52 -160.82
N GLU A 97 19.74 22.05 -159.79
CA GLU A 97 19.66 20.64 -159.32
C GLU A 97 19.64 20.50 -157.78
N ALA A 98 18.76 21.27 -157.11
CA ALA A 98 18.50 21.14 -155.67
C ALA A 98 18.07 19.71 -155.26
N GLU A 99 17.44 18.96 -156.17
CA GLU A 99 17.09 17.55 -155.97
C GLU A 99 18.33 16.63 -155.82
N ALA A 100 19.38 16.83 -156.62
CA ALA A 100 20.59 16.03 -156.55
C ALA A 100 21.39 16.31 -155.25
N PHE A 101 21.40 17.57 -154.80
CA PHE A 101 21.99 17.96 -153.51
C PHE A 101 21.18 17.41 -152.32
N SER A 102 19.84 17.54 -152.36
CA SER A 102 18.94 16.95 -151.36
C SER A 102 19.10 15.43 -151.27
N GLU A 103 19.23 14.73 -152.40
CA GLU A 103 19.49 13.29 -152.40
C GLU A 103 20.82 12.92 -151.76
N ARG A 104 21.85 13.75 -151.92
CA ARG A 104 23.19 13.45 -151.38
C ARG A 104 23.27 13.77 -149.88
N LEU A 105 22.69 14.87 -149.42
CA LEU A 105 22.48 15.16 -148.00
C LEU A 105 21.62 14.08 -147.34
N LYS A 106 20.56 13.60 -148.02
CA LYS A 106 19.77 12.45 -147.53
C LYS A 106 20.63 11.19 -147.40
N ARG A 107 21.60 10.94 -148.29
CA ARG A 107 22.52 9.79 -148.15
C ARG A 107 23.49 9.94 -146.99
N GLU A 108 24.08 11.13 -146.78
CA GLU A 108 24.96 11.37 -145.63
C GLU A 108 24.21 11.37 -144.30
N LEU A 109 23.01 11.95 -144.26
CA LEU A 109 22.12 11.90 -143.10
C LEU A 109 21.68 10.46 -142.82
N LEU A 110 21.31 9.68 -143.84
CA LEU A 110 21.04 8.24 -143.67
C LEU A 110 22.28 7.47 -143.19
N ALA A 111 23.50 7.85 -143.61
CA ALA A 111 24.73 7.22 -143.16
C ALA A 111 25.06 7.59 -141.70
N LEU A 112 24.83 8.84 -141.29
CA LEU A 112 24.99 9.31 -139.92
C LEU A 112 23.90 8.73 -139.00
N GLU A 113 22.64 8.69 -139.44
CA GLU A 113 21.55 8.01 -138.74
C GLU A 113 21.85 6.52 -138.60
N ALA A 114 22.37 5.87 -139.64
CA ALA A 114 22.81 4.47 -139.56
C ALA A 114 24.00 4.29 -138.60
N ALA A 115 24.97 5.21 -138.57
CA ALA A 115 26.10 5.16 -137.64
C ALA A 115 25.68 5.42 -136.19
N ASN A 116 24.72 6.33 -135.98
CA ASN A 116 24.18 6.65 -134.65
C ASN A 116 23.28 5.51 -134.15
N VAL A 117 22.46 4.92 -135.03
CA VAL A 117 21.72 3.68 -134.75
C VAL A 117 22.70 2.55 -134.44
N HIS A 118 23.81 2.43 -135.17
CA HIS A 118 24.85 1.44 -134.84
C HIS A 118 25.52 1.70 -133.49
N ALA A 119 25.83 2.95 -133.13
CA ALA A 119 26.40 3.29 -131.84
C ALA A 119 25.43 3.04 -130.67
N ILE A 120 24.13 3.28 -130.88
CA ILE A 120 23.07 2.95 -129.93
C ILE A 120 22.89 1.42 -129.83
N LEU A 121 22.90 0.70 -130.95
CA LEU A 121 22.85 -0.77 -130.98
C LEU A 121 24.11 -1.41 -130.36
N GLU A 122 25.28 -0.77 -130.48
CA GLU A 122 26.51 -1.22 -129.80
C GLU A 122 26.47 -0.95 -128.29
N THR A 123 25.70 0.03 -127.83
CA THR A 123 25.49 0.34 -126.39
C THR A 123 24.24 -0.30 -125.79
N GLU A 124 23.32 -0.82 -126.61
CA GLU A 124 22.16 -1.63 -126.21
C GLU A 124 22.53 -2.77 -125.23
N PRO A 125 23.56 -3.61 -125.48
CA PRO A 125 23.93 -4.65 -124.51
C PRO A 125 24.40 -4.09 -123.16
N LEU A 126 24.98 -2.89 -123.14
CA LEU A 126 25.45 -2.23 -121.92
C LEU A 126 24.29 -1.59 -121.15
N ILE A 127 23.30 -1.03 -121.86
CA ILE A 127 22.07 -0.48 -121.28
C ILE A 127 21.21 -1.62 -120.71
N ASP A 128 21.09 -2.74 -121.43
CA ASP A 128 20.41 -3.94 -120.94
C ASP A 128 21.08 -4.51 -119.70
N GLU A 129 22.42 -4.52 -119.63
CA GLU A 129 23.15 -4.95 -118.43
C GLU A 129 22.89 -4.02 -117.23
N VAL A 130 22.81 -2.70 -117.45
CA VAL A 130 22.48 -1.73 -116.39
C VAL A 130 21.02 -1.83 -115.97
N LEU A 131 20.08 -1.99 -116.90
CA LEU A 131 18.66 -2.20 -116.59
C LEU A 131 18.45 -3.51 -115.82
N GLN A 132 19.12 -4.58 -116.23
CA GLN A 132 19.11 -5.85 -115.52
C GLN A 132 19.75 -5.72 -114.13
N GLY A 133 20.82 -4.92 -114.00
CA GLY A 133 21.43 -4.58 -112.72
C GLY A 133 20.50 -3.77 -111.81
N LEU A 134 19.74 -2.81 -112.37
CA LEU A 134 18.77 -2.00 -111.65
C LEU A 134 17.56 -2.83 -111.21
N GLU A 135 17.06 -3.72 -112.07
CA GLU A 135 15.98 -4.64 -111.75
C GLU A 135 16.43 -5.63 -110.66
N SER A 136 17.66 -6.15 -110.77
CA SER A 136 18.27 -6.98 -109.72
C SER A 136 18.42 -6.22 -108.39
N ALA A 137 18.81 -4.95 -108.43
CA ALA A 137 18.90 -4.10 -107.25
C ALA A 137 17.52 -3.78 -106.66
N SER A 138 16.50 -3.57 -107.50
CA SER A 138 15.11 -3.36 -107.09
C SER A 138 14.56 -4.59 -106.37
N ILE A 139 14.77 -5.78 -106.95
CA ILE A 139 14.40 -7.06 -106.33
C ILE A 139 15.12 -7.22 -104.99
N CYS A 140 16.43 -6.90 -104.91
CA CYS A 140 17.16 -6.96 -103.65
C CYS A 140 16.60 -5.99 -102.59
N VAL A 141 16.13 -4.81 -102.98
CA VAL A 141 15.52 -3.83 -102.06
C VAL A 141 14.14 -4.28 -101.59
N GLU A 142 13.32 -4.85 -102.48
CA GLU A 142 12.03 -5.45 -102.14
C GLU A 142 12.21 -6.64 -101.19
N ASP A 143 13.15 -7.53 -101.48
CA ASP A 143 13.53 -8.62 -100.58
C ASP A 143 13.95 -8.05 -99.22
N MET A 144 14.81 -7.02 -99.18
CA MET A 144 15.21 -6.37 -97.93
C MET A 144 14.04 -5.77 -97.13
N ASP A 145 13.04 -5.19 -97.80
CA ASP A 145 11.84 -4.67 -97.14
C ASP A 145 10.96 -5.80 -96.58
N GLU A 146 10.84 -6.91 -97.32
CA GLU A 146 10.17 -8.12 -96.82
C GLU A 146 10.90 -8.70 -95.60
N TRP A 147 12.24 -8.80 -95.67
CA TRP A 147 13.08 -9.22 -94.53
C TRP A 147 12.89 -8.29 -93.33
N LEU A 148 12.93 -6.97 -93.52
CA LEU A 148 12.71 -5.99 -92.45
C LEU A 148 11.31 -6.12 -91.86
N THR A 149 10.29 -6.35 -92.68
CA THR A 149 8.91 -6.56 -92.23
C THR A 149 8.80 -7.83 -91.38
N ILE A 150 9.40 -8.94 -91.82
CA ILE A 150 9.45 -10.20 -91.06
C ILE A 150 10.20 -10.01 -89.74
N PHE A 151 11.37 -9.36 -89.75
CA PHE A 151 12.14 -9.12 -88.54
C PHE A 151 11.43 -8.17 -87.56
N ASN A 152 10.77 -7.12 -88.05
CA ASN A 152 9.97 -6.23 -87.21
C ASN A 152 8.78 -6.98 -86.57
N MET A 153 8.10 -7.83 -87.32
CA MET A 153 7.02 -8.66 -86.79
C MET A 153 7.53 -9.63 -85.71
N LYS A 154 8.69 -10.28 -85.96
CA LYS A 154 9.36 -11.13 -84.96
C LYS A 154 9.78 -10.35 -83.72
N LEU A 155 10.36 -9.15 -83.87
CA LEU A 155 10.76 -8.29 -82.75
C LEU A 155 9.57 -7.78 -81.94
N ARG A 156 8.44 -7.48 -82.60
CA ARG A 156 7.19 -7.13 -81.90
C ARG A 156 6.67 -8.29 -81.07
N HIS A 157 6.57 -9.50 -81.66
CA HIS A 157 6.16 -10.67 -80.90
C HIS A 157 7.12 -11.01 -79.77
N MET A 158 8.44 -10.93 -79.99
CA MET A 158 9.43 -11.07 -78.92
C MET A 158 9.24 -10.04 -77.81
N ARG A 159 8.93 -8.77 -78.14
CA ARG A 159 8.66 -7.73 -77.13
C ARG A 159 7.42 -8.05 -76.30
N GLU A 160 6.33 -8.43 -76.97
CA GLU A 160 5.07 -8.83 -76.32
C GLU A 160 5.28 -10.07 -75.43
N ASP A 161 6.04 -11.05 -75.90
CA ASP A 161 6.41 -12.24 -75.13
C ASP A 161 7.29 -11.88 -73.92
N ILE A 162 8.28 -10.99 -74.09
CA ILE A 162 9.13 -10.51 -73.00
C ILE A 162 8.29 -9.77 -71.95
N GLU A 163 7.38 -8.89 -72.35
CA GLU A 163 6.48 -8.18 -71.43
C GLU A 163 5.53 -9.14 -70.70
N SER A 164 4.99 -10.15 -71.40
CA SER A 164 4.19 -11.22 -70.81
C SER A 164 4.99 -12.05 -69.79
N ILE A 165 6.25 -12.38 -70.12
CA ILE A 165 7.16 -13.09 -69.21
C ILE A 165 7.51 -12.21 -68.01
N GLU A 166 7.80 -10.93 -68.19
CA GLU A 166 8.13 -9.99 -67.12
C GLU A 166 6.95 -9.81 -66.16
N THR A 167 5.75 -9.57 -66.69
CA THR A 167 4.53 -9.47 -65.85
C THR A 167 4.23 -10.76 -65.11
N ARG A 168 4.45 -11.92 -65.74
CA ARG A 168 4.33 -13.24 -65.09
C ARG A 168 5.41 -13.43 -64.01
N ASN A 169 6.66 -13.05 -64.28
CA ASN A 169 7.75 -13.20 -63.33
C ASN A 169 7.55 -12.27 -62.12
N ASN A 170 7.15 -11.02 -62.32
CA ASN A 170 6.80 -10.09 -61.23
C ASN A 170 5.68 -10.66 -60.34
N LYS A 171 4.67 -11.31 -60.93
CA LYS A 171 3.61 -12.00 -60.15
C LYS A 171 4.16 -13.20 -59.37
N LEU A 172 5.05 -13.99 -59.97
CA LEU A 172 5.69 -15.13 -59.30
C LEU A 172 6.63 -14.68 -58.18
N GLU A 173 7.40 -13.62 -58.37
CA GLU A 173 8.27 -13.02 -57.36
C GLU A 173 7.44 -12.46 -56.20
N MET A 174 6.36 -11.74 -56.50
CA MET A 174 5.41 -11.24 -55.49
C MET A 174 4.77 -12.40 -54.71
N GLN A 175 4.36 -13.48 -55.40
CA GLN A 175 3.84 -14.68 -54.75
C GLN A 175 4.90 -15.34 -53.86
N SER A 176 6.14 -15.45 -54.34
CA SER A 176 7.27 -16.01 -53.58
C SER A 176 7.57 -15.19 -52.33
N PHE A 177 7.61 -13.86 -52.44
CA PHE A 177 7.80 -12.95 -51.33
C PHE A 177 6.67 -13.08 -50.30
N ASN A 178 5.41 -13.07 -50.75
CA ASN A 178 4.26 -13.23 -49.88
C ASN A 178 4.25 -14.61 -49.18
N ASN A 179 4.61 -15.68 -49.89
CA ASN A 179 4.70 -17.01 -49.29
C ASN A 179 5.80 -17.10 -48.23
N LYS A 180 6.96 -16.47 -48.45
CA LYS A 180 8.02 -16.39 -47.45
C LYS A 180 7.56 -15.62 -46.21
N ALA A 181 6.98 -14.43 -46.40
CA ALA A 181 6.43 -13.64 -45.31
C ALA A 181 5.35 -14.39 -44.53
N LEU A 182 4.45 -15.11 -45.22
CA LEU A 182 3.42 -15.94 -44.58
C LEU A 182 4.03 -17.08 -43.77
N THR A 183 5.08 -17.72 -44.27
CA THR A 183 5.78 -18.81 -43.57
C THR A 183 6.45 -18.29 -42.30
N GLU A 184 7.12 -17.14 -42.39
CA GLU A 184 7.73 -16.48 -41.23
C GLU A 184 6.70 -16.10 -40.16
N GLU A 185 5.53 -15.57 -40.56
CA GLU A 185 4.45 -15.27 -39.61
C GLU A 185 3.82 -16.54 -39.00
N LEU A 186 3.67 -17.61 -39.78
CA LEU A 186 3.18 -18.89 -39.27
C LEU A 186 4.17 -19.51 -38.26
N ASP A 187 5.47 -19.43 -38.52
CA ASP A 187 6.51 -19.92 -37.61
C ASP A 187 6.52 -19.13 -36.30
N LYS A 188 6.38 -17.80 -36.36
CA LYS A 188 6.23 -16.97 -35.15
C LYS A 188 5.00 -17.38 -34.34
N LEU A 189 3.87 -17.65 -35.00
CA LEU A 189 2.65 -18.08 -34.34
C LEU A 189 2.78 -19.48 -33.72
N LEU A 190 3.44 -20.41 -34.42
CA LEU A 190 3.72 -21.76 -33.90
C LEU A 190 4.65 -21.73 -32.69
N GLN A 191 5.71 -20.91 -32.71
CA GLN A 191 6.60 -20.75 -31.56
C GLN A 191 5.86 -20.24 -30.30
N ARG A 192 4.81 -19.42 -30.48
CA ARG A 192 3.99 -18.91 -29.36
C ARG A 192 2.96 -19.92 -28.84
N LEU A 193 2.49 -20.84 -29.69
CA LEU A 193 1.39 -21.76 -29.36
C LEU A 193 1.84 -23.19 -29.02
N CYS A 194 3.06 -23.58 -29.39
CA CYS A 194 3.59 -24.91 -29.14
C CYS A 194 4.14 -25.02 -27.72
N ILE A 195 3.62 -26.00 -26.96
CA ILE A 195 4.13 -26.35 -25.64
C ILE A 195 5.42 -27.17 -25.81
N PRO A 196 6.55 -26.74 -25.24
CA PRO A 196 7.77 -27.55 -25.20
C PRO A 196 7.50 -28.91 -24.55
N SER A 197 7.98 -29.99 -25.15
CA SER A 197 7.81 -31.36 -24.65
C SER A 197 8.34 -31.53 -23.21
N GLU A 198 9.39 -30.77 -22.88
CA GLU A 198 10.02 -30.74 -21.56
C GLU A 198 9.11 -30.19 -20.45
N TYR A 199 8.17 -29.30 -20.79
CA TYR A 199 7.23 -28.70 -19.84
C TYR A 199 5.87 -29.39 -19.85
N SER A 200 5.50 -30.06 -20.95
CA SER A 200 4.24 -30.79 -21.06
C SER A 200 4.06 -31.80 -19.92
N ALA A 201 5.10 -32.60 -19.62
CA ALA A 201 5.06 -33.56 -18.52
C ALA A 201 4.90 -32.88 -17.14
N CYS A 202 5.64 -31.79 -16.89
CA CYS A 202 5.56 -31.05 -15.63
C CYS A 202 4.17 -30.45 -15.39
N LEU A 203 3.58 -29.87 -16.44
CA LEU A 203 2.29 -29.18 -16.37
C LEU A 203 1.09 -30.14 -16.24
N THR A 204 1.21 -31.36 -16.74
CA THR A 204 0.10 -32.34 -16.77
C THR A 204 0.17 -33.34 -15.62
N ASP A 205 1.29 -34.06 -15.47
CA ASP A 205 1.44 -35.19 -14.54
C ASP A 205 2.69 -35.14 -13.63
N GLY A 206 3.51 -34.08 -13.70
CA GLY A 206 4.75 -33.97 -12.92
C GLY A 206 4.56 -33.96 -11.40
N SER A 207 5.50 -34.53 -10.65
CA SER A 207 5.50 -34.47 -9.17
C SER A 207 5.90 -33.09 -8.67
N PHE A 208 5.39 -32.68 -7.50
CA PHE A 208 5.73 -31.41 -6.83
C PHE A 208 6.78 -31.58 -5.72
N ASP A 209 7.51 -32.70 -5.69
CA ASP A 209 8.60 -32.89 -4.72
C ASP A 209 9.69 -31.81 -4.89
N GLU A 210 10.43 -31.56 -3.81
CA GLU A 210 11.49 -30.54 -3.76
C GLU A 210 12.49 -30.62 -4.93
N ALA A 211 12.87 -31.83 -5.35
CA ALA A 211 13.80 -32.05 -6.47
C ALA A 211 13.24 -31.59 -7.83
N HIS A 212 11.92 -31.68 -8.04
CA HIS A 212 11.25 -31.32 -9.30
C HIS A 212 10.72 -29.87 -9.29
N MET A 213 10.73 -29.21 -8.13
CA MET A 213 10.18 -27.87 -7.95
C MET A 213 10.80 -26.82 -8.88
N PRO A 214 12.13 -26.73 -9.09
CA PRO A 214 12.71 -25.74 -10.01
C PRO A 214 12.15 -25.87 -11.42
N ARG A 215 12.04 -27.10 -11.92
CA ARG A 215 11.51 -27.40 -13.26
C ARG A 215 10.01 -27.10 -13.38
N ASN A 216 9.24 -27.36 -12.33
CA ASN A 216 7.82 -26.99 -12.28
C ASN A 216 7.62 -25.47 -12.25
N VAL A 217 8.50 -24.72 -11.59
CA VAL A 217 8.50 -23.25 -11.61
C VAL A 217 8.80 -22.73 -13.01
N GLU A 218 9.83 -23.24 -13.68
CA GLU A 218 10.17 -22.87 -15.07
C GLU A 218 9.01 -23.17 -16.04
N ALA A 219 8.38 -24.34 -15.91
CA ALA A 219 7.21 -24.70 -16.71
C ALA A 219 6.02 -23.75 -16.45
N CYS A 220 5.82 -23.33 -15.20
CA CYS A 220 4.78 -22.38 -14.81
C CYS A 220 5.07 -20.96 -15.29
N GLU A 221 6.34 -20.53 -15.28
CA GLU A 221 6.83 -19.26 -15.85
C GLU A 221 6.56 -19.22 -17.35
N TRP A 222 6.93 -20.29 -18.06
CA TRP A 222 6.65 -20.44 -19.48
C TRP A 222 5.14 -20.38 -19.77
N LEU A 223 4.31 -21.12 -19.02
CA LEU A 223 2.86 -21.11 -19.19
C LEU A 223 2.27 -19.71 -18.98
N THR A 224 2.77 -18.98 -17.99
CA THR A 224 2.35 -17.61 -17.70
C THR A 224 2.73 -16.66 -18.85
N ALA A 225 3.95 -16.77 -19.37
CA ALA A 225 4.41 -15.98 -20.51
C ALA A 225 3.60 -16.29 -21.78
N ALA A 226 3.34 -17.58 -22.04
CA ALA A 226 2.51 -18.02 -23.15
C ALA A 226 1.11 -17.42 -23.06
N LEU A 227 0.43 -17.57 -21.92
CA LEU A 227 -0.92 -17.01 -21.73
C LEU A 227 -0.96 -15.49 -21.87
N ARG A 228 0.04 -14.75 -21.36
CA ARG A 228 0.11 -13.29 -21.52
C ARG A 228 0.35 -12.87 -22.97
N SER A 229 1.25 -13.55 -23.67
CA SER A 229 1.54 -13.25 -25.07
C SER A 229 0.33 -13.46 -25.99
N LEU A 230 -0.58 -14.37 -25.61
CA LEU A 230 -1.82 -14.64 -26.31
C LEU A 230 -2.95 -13.65 -25.97
N ASP A 231 -2.81 -12.84 -24.91
CA ASP A 231 -3.86 -11.91 -24.43
C ASP A 231 -3.57 -10.46 -24.84
N VAL A 232 -2.30 -10.07 -25.00
CA VAL A 232 -1.88 -8.67 -25.25
C VAL A 232 -1.54 -8.38 -26.73
N ASP A 233 -0.98 -9.35 -27.46
CA ASP A 233 -0.31 -9.12 -28.76
C ASP A 233 -0.95 -9.86 -29.94
N VAL A 234 -2.24 -10.20 -29.87
CA VAL A 234 -2.91 -10.97 -30.92
C VAL A 234 -3.76 -10.05 -31.79
N ASP A 235 -3.35 -9.86 -33.05
CA ASP A 235 -4.17 -9.22 -34.08
C ASP A 235 -5.58 -9.86 -34.08
N PRO A 236 -6.68 -9.07 -34.06
CA PRO A 236 -8.05 -9.58 -34.16
C PRO A 236 -8.30 -10.57 -35.31
N ALA A 237 -7.46 -10.59 -36.34
CA ALA A 237 -7.44 -11.61 -37.39
C ALA A 237 -7.07 -13.01 -36.86
N TYR A 238 -6.04 -13.14 -36.03
CA TYR A 238 -5.62 -14.42 -35.44
C TYR A 238 -6.66 -15.00 -34.48
N ALA A 239 -7.41 -14.14 -33.78
CA ALA A 239 -8.50 -14.56 -32.88
C ALA A 239 -9.66 -15.25 -33.61
N ARG A 240 -9.78 -15.10 -34.94
CA ARG A 240 -10.80 -15.78 -35.76
C ARG A 240 -10.35 -17.18 -36.22
N ILE A 241 -9.06 -17.51 -36.14
CA ILE A 241 -8.52 -18.80 -36.58
C ILE A 241 -8.90 -19.90 -35.59
N ARG A 242 -9.51 -20.99 -36.10
CA ARG A 242 -9.94 -22.13 -35.31
C ARG A 242 -8.78 -22.79 -34.52
N ALA A 243 -7.64 -23.01 -35.17
CA ALA A 243 -6.47 -23.64 -34.54
C ALA A 243 -5.94 -22.82 -33.34
N VAL A 244 -5.93 -21.49 -33.44
CA VAL A 244 -5.53 -20.59 -32.34
C VAL A 244 -6.51 -20.70 -31.18
N LYS A 245 -7.83 -20.73 -31.45
CA LYS A 245 -8.86 -20.92 -30.41
C LYS A 245 -8.74 -22.27 -29.71
N GLU A 246 -8.50 -23.35 -30.46
CA GLU A 246 -8.33 -24.70 -29.91
C GLU A 246 -7.08 -24.78 -29.02
N LYS A 247 -5.95 -24.22 -29.46
CA LYS A 247 -4.72 -24.17 -28.65
C LYS A 247 -4.83 -23.26 -27.43
N GLN A 248 -5.53 -22.13 -27.54
CA GLN A 248 -5.88 -21.28 -26.39
C GLN A 248 -6.73 -22.04 -25.36
N ALA A 249 -7.71 -22.83 -25.81
CA ALA A 249 -8.53 -23.65 -24.93
C ALA A 249 -7.69 -24.74 -24.24
N GLU A 250 -6.79 -25.40 -24.97
CA GLU A 250 -5.86 -26.39 -24.43
C GLU A 250 -4.95 -25.78 -23.34
N LEU A 251 -4.33 -24.63 -23.59
CA LEU A 251 -3.51 -23.93 -22.59
C LEU A 251 -4.32 -23.52 -21.35
N LYS A 252 -5.58 -23.12 -21.51
CA LYS A 252 -6.49 -22.83 -20.38
C LYS A 252 -6.83 -24.08 -19.57
N ILE A 253 -7.00 -25.24 -20.21
CA ILE A 253 -7.22 -26.53 -19.53
C ILE A 253 -5.96 -26.96 -18.78
N ILE A 254 -4.78 -26.80 -19.39
CA ILE A 254 -3.51 -27.11 -18.75
C ILE A 254 -3.29 -26.20 -17.54
N LYS A 255 -3.56 -24.90 -17.68
CA LYS A 255 -3.56 -23.94 -16.58
C LYS A 255 -4.44 -24.39 -15.42
N SER A 256 -5.72 -24.68 -15.66
CA SER A 256 -6.63 -25.09 -14.59
C SER A 256 -6.22 -26.41 -13.94
N THR A 257 -5.71 -27.35 -14.73
CA THR A 257 -5.19 -28.63 -14.24
C THR A 257 -3.97 -28.45 -13.35
N PHE A 258 -2.99 -27.68 -13.80
CA PHE A 258 -1.76 -27.40 -13.04
C PHE A 258 -2.08 -26.66 -11.73
N VAL A 259 -2.86 -25.58 -11.80
CA VAL A 259 -3.27 -24.81 -10.60
C VAL A 259 -3.98 -25.72 -9.60
N ARG A 260 -4.95 -26.52 -10.04
CA ARG A 260 -5.67 -27.44 -9.16
C ARG A 260 -4.72 -28.42 -8.46
N ARG A 261 -3.83 -29.07 -9.22
CA ARG A 261 -2.88 -30.06 -8.68
C ARG A 261 -1.88 -29.42 -7.70
N ALA A 262 -1.33 -28.26 -8.06
CA ALA A 262 -0.39 -27.53 -7.22
C ALA A 262 -1.05 -27.04 -5.92
N SER A 263 -2.28 -26.51 -6.00
CA SER A 263 -3.04 -26.09 -4.82
C SER A 263 -3.40 -27.27 -3.91
N GLU A 264 -3.79 -28.41 -4.48
CA GLU A 264 -4.09 -29.63 -3.72
C GLU A 264 -2.85 -30.18 -3.02
N PHE A 265 -1.71 -30.23 -3.74
CA PHE A 265 -0.43 -30.61 -3.16
C PHE A 265 -0.04 -29.70 -1.99
N LEU A 266 -0.04 -28.37 -2.17
CA LEU A 266 0.37 -27.43 -1.13
C LEU A 266 -0.54 -27.50 0.10
N ARG A 267 -1.86 -27.64 -0.09
CA ARG A 267 -2.81 -27.83 1.02
C ARG A 267 -2.48 -29.08 1.85
N ASN A 268 -2.19 -30.20 1.17
CA ASN A 268 -1.83 -31.44 1.85
C ASN A 268 -0.44 -31.35 2.49
N TYR A 269 0.51 -30.69 1.81
CA TYR A 269 1.87 -30.50 2.30
C TYR A 269 1.88 -29.74 3.63
N PHE A 270 1.16 -28.62 3.74
CA PHE A 270 1.07 -27.86 5.00
C PHE A 270 0.54 -28.71 6.16
N ALA A 271 -0.50 -29.50 5.92
CA ALA A 271 -1.06 -30.40 6.93
C ALA A 271 -0.05 -31.49 7.33
N THR A 272 0.57 -32.16 6.36
CA THR A 272 1.55 -33.23 6.63
C THR A 272 2.79 -32.73 7.36
N LEU A 273 3.25 -31.51 7.05
CA LEU A 273 4.40 -30.88 7.70
C LEU A 273 4.09 -30.60 9.17
N VAL A 274 2.93 -30.01 9.45
CA VAL A 274 2.51 -29.75 10.83
C VAL A 274 2.25 -31.07 11.57
N ASP A 275 1.62 -32.06 10.95
CA ASP A 275 1.36 -33.37 11.57
C ASP A 275 2.67 -34.07 11.96
N PHE A 276 3.69 -34.00 11.11
CA PHE A 276 5.03 -34.51 11.41
C PHE A 276 5.61 -33.84 12.66
N MET A 277 5.64 -32.50 12.71
CA MET A 277 6.13 -31.76 13.88
C MET A 277 5.30 -32.03 15.14
N THR A 278 3.98 -32.15 14.96
CA THR A 278 3.01 -32.41 16.03
C THR A 278 3.14 -33.82 16.60
N SER A 279 3.59 -34.79 15.80
CA SER A 279 3.83 -36.16 16.24
C SER A 279 5.10 -36.30 17.08
N ASP A 280 6.14 -35.54 16.77
CA ASP A 280 7.40 -35.59 17.50
C ASP A 280 7.36 -34.72 18.76
N LYS A 281 7.43 -35.39 19.92
CA LYS A 281 7.42 -34.75 21.24
C LYS A 281 8.66 -33.87 21.47
N SER A 282 9.72 -34.04 20.70
CA SER A 282 10.95 -33.24 20.82
C SER A 282 10.74 -31.75 20.52
N TYR A 283 9.71 -31.41 19.74
CA TYR A 283 9.35 -30.02 19.40
C TYR A 283 8.68 -29.28 20.56
N PHE A 284 8.07 -29.99 21.50
CA PHE A 284 7.27 -29.40 22.58
C PHE A 284 8.03 -29.33 23.91
N SER A 285 7.57 -28.45 24.79
CA SER A 285 7.99 -28.46 26.19
C SER A 285 7.58 -29.77 26.87
N GLN A 286 8.47 -30.31 27.70
CA GLN A 286 8.26 -31.56 28.44
C GLN A 286 8.50 -31.33 29.93
N ARG A 287 8.07 -32.27 30.78
CA ARG A 287 8.27 -32.19 32.23
C ARG A 287 9.74 -31.98 32.58
N GLY A 288 10.04 -30.83 33.18
CA GLY A 288 11.38 -30.41 33.57
C GLY A 288 12.20 -29.74 32.47
N GLN A 289 11.67 -29.62 31.25
CA GLN A 289 12.34 -29.01 30.10
C GLN A 289 11.40 -28.04 29.38
N LEU A 290 11.50 -26.76 29.75
CA LEU A 290 10.84 -25.68 29.05
C LEU A 290 11.59 -25.38 27.75
N LYS A 291 10.96 -25.63 26.60
CA LYS A 291 11.52 -25.39 25.27
C LYS A 291 10.81 -24.22 24.61
N ARG A 292 11.57 -23.29 24.04
CA ARG A 292 11.01 -22.22 23.20
C ARG A 292 10.60 -22.81 21.85
N PRO A 293 9.40 -22.51 21.33
CA PRO A 293 9.04 -22.87 19.97
C PRO A 293 10.05 -22.29 18.97
N ASP A 294 10.39 -23.08 17.95
CA ASP A 294 11.27 -22.69 16.87
C ASP A 294 10.71 -23.20 15.54
N HIS A 295 10.39 -22.26 14.65
CA HIS A 295 9.79 -22.53 13.35
C HIS A 295 10.79 -22.34 12.20
N ALA A 296 12.10 -22.23 12.46
CA ALA A 296 13.11 -22.03 11.42
C ALA A 296 13.04 -23.11 10.33
N ASP A 297 12.98 -24.39 10.71
CA ASP A 297 12.92 -25.52 9.77
C ASP A 297 11.60 -25.54 8.99
N LEU A 298 10.46 -25.30 9.65
CA LEU A 298 9.15 -25.20 9.00
C LEU A 298 9.14 -24.08 7.96
N ARG A 299 9.65 -22.90 8.32
CA ARG A 299 9.74 -21.74 7.43
C ARG A 299 10.68 -22.01 6.26
N TYR A 300 11.81 -22.69 6.50
CA TYR A 300 12.74 -23.09 5.44
C TYR A 300 12.06 -24.01 4.42
N GLN A 301 11.39 -25.05 4.89
CA GLN A 301 10.68 -26.00 4.03
C GLN A 301 9.51 -25.35 3.28
N CYS A 302 8.78 -24.43 3.90
CA CYS A 302 7.74 -23.65 3.22
C CYS A 302 8.33 -22.74 2.12
N ARG A 303 9.48 -22.09 2.39
CA ARG A 303 10.13 -21.16 1.44
C ARG A 303 10.53 -21.83 0.12
N THR A 304 10.84 -23.13 0.12
CA THR A 304 11.09 -23.90 -1.11
C THR A 304 9.96 -23.74 -2.14
N TYR A 305 8.72 -23.58 -1.67
CA TYR A 305 7.53 -23.43 -2.51
C TYR A 305 7.07 -21.99 -2.73
N ALA A 306 7.78 -20.99 -2.19
CA ALA A 306 7.37 -19.58 -2.27
C ALA A 306 7.27 -19.06 -3.72
N ARG A 307 8.23 -19.44 -4.58
CA ARG A 307 8.20 -19.06 -6.01
C ARG A 307 6.99 -19.67 -6.74
N LEU A 308 6.58 -20.89 -6.37
CA LEU A 308 5.37 -21.51 -6.94
C LEU A 308 4.13 -20.70 -6.59
N LEU A 309 3.97 -20.29 -5.33
CA LEU A 309 2.83 -19.49 -4.87
C LEU A 309 2.73 -18.15 -5.62
N GLN A 310 3.86 -17.50 -5.88
CA GLN A 310 3.90 -16.25 -6.66
C GLN A 310 3.38 -16.46 -8.08
N HIS A 311 3.76 -17.55 -8.74
CA HIS A 311 3.27 -17.85 -10.09
C HIS A 311 1.82 -18.32 -10.10
N LEU A 312 1.39 -19.09 -9.09
CA LEU A 312 -0.02 -19.45 -8.91
C LEU A 312 -0.90 -18.22 -8.74
N LYS A 313 -0.44 -17.20 -7.99
CA LYS A 313 -1.13 -15.91 -7.87
C LYS A 313 -1.34 -15.23 -9.23
N ILE A 314 -0.34 -15.30 -10.10
CA ILE A 314 -0.42 -14.70 -11.44
C ILE A 314 -1.36 -15.50 -12.34
N LEU A 315 -1.29 -16.82 -12.29
CA LEU A 315 -2.16 -17.70 -13.08
C LEU A 315 -3.62 -17.57 -12.62
N ASP A 316 -3.91 -17.77 -11.34
CA ASP A 316 -5.26 -17.76 -10.79
C ASP A 316 -5.28 -17.23 -9.36
N LYS A 317 -5.73 -15.98 -9.18
CA LYS A 317 -5.85 -15.36 -7.85
C LYS A 317 -6.83 -16.10 -6.93
N THR A 318 -7.82 -16.81 -7.47
CA THR A 318 -8.86 -17.48 -6.68
C THR A 318 -8.35 -18.70 -5.91
N CYS A 319 -7.21 -19.27 -6.33
CA CYS A 319 -6.63 -20.43 -5.66
C CYS A 319 -5.94 -20.09 -4.33
N LEU A 320 -5.64 -18.81 -4.08
CA LEU A 320 -4.88 -18.38 -2.91
C LEU A 320 -5.68 -18.45 -1.61
N ASP A 321 -6.98 -18.13 -1.62
CA ASP A 321 -7.76 -18.10 -0.38
C ASP A 321 -7.90 -19.47 0.27
N PRO A 322 -8.22 -20.56 -0.46
CA PRO A 322 -8.19 -21.91 0.11
C PRO A 322 -6.80 -22.32 0.63
N LEU A 323 -5.73 -21.90 -0.04
CA LEU A 323 -4.35 -22.16 0.39
C LEU A 323 -4.01 -21.43 1.68
N ARG A 324 -4.39 -20.14 1.77
CA ARG A 324 -4.23 -19.32 2.97
C ARG A 324 -4.97 -19.93 4.16
N LYS A 325 -6.24 -20.33 3.98
CA LYS A 325 -7.02 -21.03 5.03
C LYS A 325 -6.35 -22.31 5.47
N ALA A 326 -5.88 -23.14 4.55
CA ALA A 326 -5.23 -24.40 4.88
C ALA A 326 -3.93 -24.19 5.68
N TYR A 327 -3.12 -23.21 5.29
CA TYR A 327 -1.91 -22.84 6.03
C TYR A 327 -2.25 -22.31 7.43
N CYS A 328 -3.16 -21.33 7.53
CA CYS A 328 -3.57 -20.75 8.81
C CYS A 328 -4.14 -21.81 9.76
N HIS A 329 -5.00 -22.70 9.26
CA HIS A 329 -5.56 -23.78 10.04
C HIS A 329 -4.50 -24.75 10.56
N SER A 330 -3.58 -25.18 9.68
CA SER A 330 -2.52 -26.12 10.07
C SER A 330 -1.59 -25.48 11.11
N LEU A 331 -1.11 -24.26 10.87
CA LEU A 331 -0.22 -23.58 11.80
C LEU A 331 -0.90 -23.20 13.12
N ASN A 332 -2.20 -22.87 13.11
CA ASN A 332 -2.97 -22.64 14.34
C ASN A 332 -2.93 -23.88 15.25
N LEU A 333 -3.14 -25.08 14.71
CA LEU A 333 -3.10 -26.33 15.48
C LEU A 333 -1.74 -26.53 16.18
N LEU A 334 -0.64 -26.22 15.47
CA LEU A 334 0.71 -26.27 16.03
C LEU A 334 0.88 -25.24 17.16
N LEU A 335 0.63 -23.97 16.87
CA LEU A 335 0.78 -22.85 17.82
C LEU A 335 -0.03 -23.07 19.10
N ARG A 336 -1.29 -23.52 18.97
CA ARG A 336 -2.18 -23.84 20.09
C ARG A 336 -1.61 -24.96 20.96
N ARG A 337 -1.10 -26.02 20.33
CA ARG A 337 -0.50 -27.13 21.06
C ARG A 337 0.79 -26.71 21.77
N GLU A 338 1.63 -25.92 21.12
CA GLU A 338 2.84 -25.36 21.72
C GLU A 338 2.53 -24.45 22.91
N ALA A 339 1.60 -23.51 22.74
CA ALA A 339 1.14 -22.62 23.81
C ALA A 339 0.59 -23.41 25.00
N ARG A 340 -0.21 -24.44 24.73
CA ARG A 340 -0.77 -25.32 25.77
C ARG A 340 0.28 -26.10 26.53
N GLU A 341 1.21 -26.78 25.84
CA GLU A 341 2.24 -27.56 26.52
C GLU A 341 3.24 -26.66 27.25
N PHE A 342 3.57 -25.50 26.68
CA PHE A 342 4.39 -24.49 27.36
C PHE A 342 3.70 -23.97 28.63
N ALA A 343 2.41 -23.63 28.55
CA ALA A 343 1.61 -23.21 29.70
C ALA A 343 1.48 -24.32 30.76
N ASN A 344 1.28 -25.58 30.34
CA ASN A 344 1.26 -26.73 31.24
C ASN A 344 2.58 -26.86 32.01
N GLU A 345 3.70 -26.74 31.30
CA GLU A 345 5.02 -26.89 31.89
C GLU A 345 5.40 -25.71 32.79
N LEU A 346 5.05 -24.48 32.42
CA LEU A 346 5.21 -23.32 33.29
C LEU A 346 4.47 -23.51 34.63
N ARG A 347 3.23 -24.03 34.56
CA ARG A 347 2.43 -24.30 35.77
C ARG A 347 2.99 -25.46 36.58
N ALA A 348 3.50 -26.50 35.93
CA ALA A 348 4.06 -27.68 36.60
C ALA A 348 5.43 -27.40 37.26
N SER A 349 6.26 -26.60 36.60
CA SER A 349 7.59 -26.20 37.10
C SER A 349 7.53 -25.17 38.22
N THR A 350 6.46 -24.36 38.29
CA THR A 350 6.29 -23.35 39.33
C THR A 350 5.77 -23.97 40.62
N LYS A 351 6.66 -24.14 41.60
CA LYS A 351 6.30 -24.53 42.97
C LYS A 351 5.75 -23.32 43.74
N ALA A 352 4.47 -22.98 43.53
CA ALA A 352 3.81 -21.93 44.29
C ALA A 352 2.91 -22.52 45.39
N THR A 353 3.17 -22.13 46.64
CA THR A 353 2.24 -22.41 47.75
C THR A 353 0.99 -21.56 47.54
N ARG A 354 -0.19 -22.20 47.49
CA ARG A 354 -1.45 -21.48 47.34
C ARG A 354 -1.60 -20.51 48.51
N ASN A 355 -1.67 -19.22 48.21
CA ASN A 355 -1.90 -18.17 49.19
C ASN A 355 -3.30 -17.62 48.91
N PRO A 356 -4.38 -18.33 49.31
CA PRO A 356 -5.69 -17.74 49.19
C PRO A 356 -5.61 -16.45 49.99
N THR A 357 -5.79 -15.29 49.35
CA THR A 357 -5.71 -14.00 50.04
C THR A 357 -6.83 -13.99 51.07
N VAL A 358 -6.50 -14.44 52.29
CA VAL A 358 -7.41 -14.56 53.43
C VAL A 358 -7.65 -13.15 53.90
N TRP A 359 -8.53 -12.45 53.20
CA TRP A 359 -8.86 -11.07 53.47
C TRP A 359 -9.77 -10.97 54.71
N LEU A 360 -10.66 -11.95 54.94
CA LEU A 360 -11.54 -11.97 56.12
C LEU A 360 -11.61 -13.27 56.98
N GLU A 361 -11.23 -14.47 56.52
CA GLU A 361 -11.43 -15.70 57.31
C GLU A 361 -10.36 -15.99 58.39
N ALA A 362 -10.80 -16.02 59.66
CA ALA A 362 -10.24 -16.68 60.84
C ALA A 362 -8.70 -16.82 61.03
N SER A 363 -8.18 -16.02 61.96
CA SER A 363 -7.63 -16.58 63.20
C SER A 363 -7.75 -15.57 64.34
N THR A 364 -8.70 -15.82 65.24
CA THR A 364 -8.77 -15.21 66.57
C THR A 364 -7.58 -15.69 67.39
N GLY A 365 -6.47 -14.96 67.32
CA GLY A 365 -5.27 -15.23 68.12
C GLY A 365 -4.18 -14.20 67.82
N PRO A 366 -3.52 -13.59 68.82
CA PRO A 366 -2.53 -12.53 68.63
C PRO A 366 -1.15 -13.06 68.22
N SER A 367 -1.06 -14.06 67.34
CA SER A 367 0.21 -14.64 66.89
C SER A 367 0.08 -15.46 65.61
N VAL A 368 -0.30 -14.83 64.50
CA VAL A 368 0.01 -15.39 63.18
C VAL A 368 0.78 -14.32 62.41
N THR A 369 2.11 -14.43 62.44
CA THR A 369 2.96 -13.83 61.42
C THR A 369 2.42 -14.29 60.07
N VAL A 370 1.80 -13.37 59.33
CA VAL A 370 1.37 -13.59 57.95
C VAL A 370 2.63 -13.82 57.13
N ASN A 371 3.06 -15.07 57.01
CA ASN A 371 4.13 -15.44 56.11
C ASN A 371 3.69 -15.03 54.70
N ASN A 372 4.26 -13.95 54.17
CA ASN A 372 4.15 -13.58 52.77
C ASN A 372 4.82 -14.69 51.96
N ALA A 373 4.05 -15.72 51.57
CA ALA A 373 4.52 -16.68 50.59
C ALA A 373 4.87 -15.92 49.32
N ASP A 374 6.12 -16.05 48.86
CA ASP A 374 6.58 -15.40 47.64
C ASP A 374 5.89 -16.03 46.43
N THR A 375 4.83 -15.39 45.97
CA THR A 375 4.05 -15.80 44.79
C THR A 375 4.59 -15.17 43.49
N SER A 376 5.78 -14.54 43.51
CA SER A 376 6.34 -13.79 42.36
C SER A 376 6.59 -14.66 41.14
N MET A 377 6.94 -15.92 41.38
CA MET A 377 7.14 -16.92 40.34
C MET A 377 5.90 -17.11 39.44
N VAL A 378 4.71 -16.86 39.97
CA VAL A 378 3.44 -16.97 39.23
C VAL A 378 3.33 -15.86 38.18
N SER A 379 3.59 -14.61 38.58
CA SER A 379 3.64 -13.47 37.65
C SER A 379 4.82 -13.58 36.67
N GLU A 380 5.94 -14.17 37.10
CA GLU A 380 7.09 -14.42 36.22
C GLU A 380 6.77 -15.50 35.17
N ALA A 381 6.01 -16.54 35.52
CA ALA A 381 5.55 -17.55 34.56
C ALA A 381 4.67 -16.93 33.47
N TYR A 382 3.73 -16.05 33.85
CA TYR A 382 2.94 -15.28 32.89
C TYR A 382 3.82 -14.39 32.00
N ALA A 383 4.75 -13.64 32.60
CA ALA A 383 5.70 -12.82 31.85
C ALA A 383 6.51 -13.66 30.85
N LYS A 384 7.01 -14.83 31.26
CA LYS A 384 7.75 -15.76 30.40
C LYS A 384 6.92 -16.20 29.19
N MET A 385 5.63 -16.50 29.40
CA MET A 385 4.72 -16.83 28.31
C MET A 385 4.64 -15.71 27.26
N LEU A 386 4.42 -14.46 27.70
CA LEU A 386 4.41 -13.31 26.78
C LEU A 386 5.75 -13.09 26.10
N THR A 387 6.88 -13.20 26.82
CA THR A 387 8.22 -13.00 26.25
C THR A 387 8.58 -13.99 25.14
N VAL A 388 8.00 -15.20 25.17
CA VAL A 388 8.27 -16.25 24.18
C VAL A 388 7.29 -16.14 23.01
N PHE A 389 5.98 -16.05 23.30
CA PHE A 389 4.98 -16.13 22.24
C PHE A 389 4.76 -14.80 21.53
N ILE A 390 4.83 -13.64 22.19
CA ILE A 390 4.55 -12.36 21.51
C ILE A 390 5.51 -12.13 20.32
N PRO A 391 6.84 -12.29 20.45
CA PRO A 391 7.75 -12.19 19.30
C PRO A 391 7.49 -13.27 18.24
N LEU A 392 7.20 -14.51 18.66
CA LEU A 392 6.89 -15.60 17.73
C LEU A 392 5.67 -15.29 16.88
N LEU A 393 4.58 -14.78 17.49
CA LEU A 393 3.36 -14.42 16.80
C LEU A 393 3.56 -13.26 15.82
N VAL A 394 4.38 -12.26 16.20
CA VAL A 394 4.77 -11.17 15.29
C VAL A 394 5.55 -11.73 14.10
N ASP A 395 6.55 -12.58 14.35
CA ASP A 395 7.34 -13.19 13.29
C ASP A 395 6.50 -14.08 12.36
N GLU A 396 5.55 -14.86 12.90
CA GLU A 396 4.62 -15.64 12.09
C GLU A 396 3.67 -14.78 11.26
N SER A 397 3.19 -13.67 11.82
CA SER A 397 2.34 -12.73 11.06
C SER A 397 3.09 -12.09 9.89
N SER A 398 4.38 -11.75 10.11
CA SER A 398 5.26 -11.24 9.06
C SER A 398 5.60 -12.32 8.05
N PHE A 399 5.87 -13.56 8.47
CA PHE A 399 6.11 -14.65 7.55
C PHE A 399 4.88 -14.94 6.67
N LEU A 400 3.68 -14.99 7.27
CA LEU A 400 2.40 -15.21 6.57
C LEU A 400 2.18 -14.18 5.45
N SER A 401 2.39 -12.89 5.75
CA SER A 401 2.16 -11.81 4.80
C SER A 401 3.04 -11.95 3.55
N HIS A 402 4.33 -12.24 3.74
CA HIS A 402 5.28 -12.42 2.64
C HIS A 402 5.09 -13.76 1.90
N PHE A 403 4.92 -14.87 2.63
CA PHE A 403 4.87 -16.22 2.04
C PHE A 403 3.61 -16.44 1.21
N LEU A 404 2.44 -16.00 1.69
CA LEU A 404 1.15 -16.18 1.00
C LEU A 404 0.78 -14.99 0.09
N CYS A 405 1.79 -14.21 -0.31
CA CYS A 405 1.72 -13.19 -1.35
C CYS A 405 0.68 -12.10 -1.11
N PHE A 406 0.57 -11.60 0.13
CA PHE A 406 -0.24 -10.40 0.44
C PHE A 406 0.50 -9.13 -0.05
N GLU A 407 -0.23 -8.16 -0.62
CA GLU A 407 0.38 -6.90 -1.11
C GLU A 407 0.38 -5.83 0.00
N VAL A 408 1.13 -6.09 1.08
CA VAL A 408 1.26 -5.16 2.21
C VAL A 408 2.69 -4.60 2.25
N PRO A 409 2.89 -3.28 2.45
CA PRO A 409 4.23 -2.72 2.69
C PRO A 409 4.88 -3.45 3.87
N ALA A 410 6.13 -3.89 3.68
CA ALA A 410 6.85 -4.75 4.60
C ALA A 410 6.75 -4.28 6.08
N LEU A 411 6.19 -5.14 6.94
CA LEU A 411 6.15 -5.01 8.40
C LEU A 411 7.53 -5.30 9.01
N VAL A 412 8.56 -4.54 8.63
CA VAL A 412 9.94 -4.72 9.12
C VAL A 412 10.26 -3.68 10.19
N PRO A 413 10.85 -4.07 11.34
CA PRO A 413 11.37 -3.14 12.33
C PRO A 413 12.55 -2.35 11.74
N THR A 414 12.49 -1.02 11.83
CA THR A 414 13.58 -0.12 11.43
C THR A 414 14.88 -0.47 12.15
N GLY A 415 15.85 -0.98 11.40
CA GLY A 415 17.25 -1.08 11.81
C GLY A 415 17.98 0.23 11.53
N ASP A 416 18.68 0.71 12.55
CA ASP A 416 19.50 1.93 12.67
C ASP A 416 20.52 2.11 11.52
N PRO A 417 20.88 3.35 11.09
CA PRO A 417 21.72 3.59 9.93
C PRO A 417 23.21 3.60 10.30
N THR A 418 23.94 2.53 9.96
CA THR A 418 25.41 2.54 10.02
C THR A 418 26.02 2.82 8.65
N ASN A 419 26.39 4.09 8.46
CA ASN A 419 27.70 4.57 8.00
C ASN A 419 28.44 3.77 6.90
N GLY A 420 28.52 4.36 5.70
CA GLY A 420 29.50 4.03 4.66
C GLY A 420 29.97 5.32 3.97
N ARG A 421 31.15 5.80 4.37
CA ARG A 421 31.86 6.99 3.84
C ARG A 421 32.54 6.71 2.49
N THR A 422 32.91 7.83 1.83
CA THR A 422 33.87 8.09 0.71
C THR A 422 33.20 8.38 -0.63
N SER A 423 33.43 9.48 -1.37
CA SER A 423 34.40 10.59 -1.29
C SER A 423 33.93 11.82 -2.11
N GLN A 424 34.52 12.98 -1.79
CA GLN A 424 34.32 14.35 -2.32
C GLN A 424 34.42 14.53 -3.85
N SER A 425 33.67 15.51 -4.38
CA SER A 425 34.22 16.70 -5.07
C SER A 425 33.14 17.74 -5.39
N ASN A 426 33.32 18.96 -4.86
CA ASN A 426 32.57 20.18 -5.21
C ASN A 426 33.04 20.73 -6.56
N VAL A 427 32.12 21.22 -7.40
CA VAL A 427 32.27 22.43 -8.24
C VAL A 427 30.87 23.03 -8.50
N ASP A 428 30.66 24.27 -8.04
CA ASP A 428 29.64 25.21 -8.55
C ASP A 428 30.11 25.74 -9.91
N ASP A 429 29.22 25.89 -10.91
CA ASP A 429 28.87 27.21 -11.48
C ASP A 429 27.77 27.14 -12.57
N SER A 430 26.85 28.11 -12.47
CA SER A 430 26.08 28.88 -13.47
C SER A 430 25.39 28.28 -14.72
N ASP A 431 24.06 28.55 -14.72
CA ASP A 431 23.25 29.29 -15.70
C ASP A 431 22.40 28.60 -16.80
N ASP A 432 21.11 28.92 -16.66
CA ASP A 432 20.04 29.20 -17.63
C ASP A 432 19.50 28.11 -18.59
N ASP A 433 18.24 27.70 -18.36
CA ASP A 433 17.14 28.28 -19.16
C ASP A 433 15.76 28.00 -18.54
N ASP A 434 15.02 29.10 -18.41
CA ASP A 434 13.61 29.27 -18.05
C ASP A 434 12.66 28.60 -19.06
N LEU A 435 11.73 27.77 -18.60
CA LEU A 435 10.34 27.71 -19.11
C LEU A 435 9.39 27.16 -18.05
N GLY A 436 8.52 28.04 -17.55
CA GLY A 436 7.45 27.72 -16.62
C GLY A 436 6.28 26.90 -17.21
N ILE A 437 5.63 26.20 -16.28
CA ILE A 437 4.19 25.89 -16.20
C ILE A 437 3.58 25.13 -17.39
N MET A 438 3.43 23.81 -17.20
CA MET A 438 2.18 23.12 -17.50
C MET A 438 1.88 22.15 -16.35
N ASP A 439 0.84 22.49 -15.58
CA ASP A 439 0.17 21.59 -14.66
C ASP A 439 -0.24 20.30 -15.39
N ILE A 440 0.41 19.19 -15.05
CA ILE A 440 -0.05 17.85 -15.41
C ILE A 440 -0.72 17.26 -14.17
N ASP A 441 -2.03 17.49 -14.15
CA ASP A 441 -3.11 16.69 -13.61
C ASP A 441 -2.73 15.59 -12.60
N ASP A 442 -3.18 15.83 -11.36
CA ASP A 442 -3.36 14.85 -10.32
C ASP A 442 -4.04 13.58 -10.85
N ASN A 443 -3.27 12.49 -10.97
CA ASN A 443 -3.84 11.15 -10.96
C ASN A 443 -3.18 10.29 -9.87
N VAL A 444 -3.06 10.86 -8.68
CA VAL A 444 -2.93 10.12 -7.42
C VAL A 444 -4.32 9.68 -6.99
N GLY A 445 -4.81 8.60 -7.60
CA GLY A 445 -6.20 8.19 -7.39
C GLY A 445 -6.51 6.76 -7.77
N LYS A 446 -5.64 5.78 -7.44
CA LYS A 446 -6.00 4.34 -7.52
C LYS A 446 -5.10 3.33 -6.80
N HIS A 447 -4.23 3.74 -5.87
CA HIS A 447 -3.41 2.81 -5.06
C HIS A 447 -3.74 2.83 -3.55
N GLY A 448 -4.65 3.70 -3.09
CA GLY A 448 -5.06 3.76 -1.68
C GLY A 448 -6.13 2.73 -1.26
N ASN A 449 -6.93 2.19 -2.19
CA ASN A 449 -8.01 1.25 -1.86
C ASN A 449 -7.60 -0.23 -1.94
N SER A 450 -6.59 -0.59 -2.74
CA SER A 450 -6.14 -1.98 -2.87
C SER A 450 -5.39 -2.45 -1.62
N SER A 451 -4.54 -1.58 -1.06
CA SER A 451 -3.73 -1.86 0.11
C SER A 451 -4.58 -2.01 1.38
N SER A 452 -5.65 -1.23 1.53
CA SER A 452 -6.58 -1.34 2.67
C SER A 452 -7.43 -2.62 2.62
N ILE A 453 -7.85 -3.04 1.42
CA ILE A 453 -8.58 -4.30 1.21
C ILE A 453 -7.67 -5.51 1.49
N ASP A 454 -6.41 -5.47 1.04
CA ASP A 454 -5.44 -6.55 1.28
C ASP A 454 -4.99 -6.61 2.76
N LEU A 455 -4.90 -5.47 3.46
CA LEU A 455 -4.72 -5.41 4.91
C LEU A 455 -5.92 -6.00 5.66
N GLY A 456 -7.15 -5.70 5.22
CA GLY A 456 -8.36 -6.30 5.78
C GLY A 456 -8.42 -7.81 5.59
N SER A 457 -8.05 -8.29 4.39
CA SER A 457 -7.94 -9.72 4.08
C SER A 457 -6.87 -10.41 4.92
N LEU A 458 -5.66 -9.83 5.00
CA LEU A 458 -4.58 -10.32 5.86
C LEU A 458 -5.03 -10.42 7.32
N ASN A 459 -5.69 -9.39 7.85
CA ASN A 459 -6.21 -9.39 9.21
C ASN A 459 -7.23 -10.52 9.46
N GLY A 460 -8.11 -10.82 8.49
CA GLY A 460 -9.02 -11.96 8.57
C GLY A 460 -8.29 -13.30 8.64
N PHE A 461 -7.27 -13.50 7.80
CA PHE A 461 -6.46 -14.72 7.84
C PHE A 461 -5.56 -14.84 9.08
N LEU A 462 -5.07 -13.71 9.61
CA LEU A 462 -4.36 -13.67 10.88
C LEU A 462 -5.28 -14.01 12.05
N GLN A 463 -6.54 -13.59 11.98
CA GLN A 463 -7.56 -14.00 12.95
C GLN A 463 -7.78 -15.51 12.89
N ASP A 464 -7.94 -16.10 11.70
CA ASP A 464 -8.02 -17.56 11.54
C ASP A 464 -6.76 -18.28 12.06
N LEU A 465 -5.57 -17.71 11.84
CA LEU A 465 -4.29 -18.28 12.28
C LEU A 465 -4.17 -18.33 13.81
N LEU A 466 -4.71 -17.34 14.50
CA LEU A 466 -4.53 -17.17 15.94
C LEU A 466 -5.81 -17.40 16.73
N ASP A 467 -6.86 -17.88 16.06
CA ASP A 467 -8.15 -18.17 16.68
C ASP A 467 -8.01 -19.14 17.85
N GLY A 468 -8.70 -18.80 18.93
CA GLY A 468 -8.72 -19.53 20.19
C GLY A 468 -7.43 -19.46 21.01
N ILE A 469 -6.28 -18.98 20.50
CA ILE A 469 -4.99 -19.03 21.21
C ILE A 469 -5.04 -18.37 22.59
N GLN A 470 -5.87 -17.34 22.77
CA GLN A 470 -6.13 -16.67 24.03
C GLN A 470 -6.51 -17.64 25.16
N GLU A 471 -7.21 -18.74 24.86
CA GLU A 471 -7.61 -19.74 25.86
C GLU A 471 -6.40 -20.43 26.53
N ASP A 472 -5.30 -20.64 25.78
CA ASP A 472 -4.10 -21.25 26.35
C ASP A 472 -3.37 -20.25 27.27
N PHE A 473 -3.43 -18.94 26.98
CA PHE A 473 -2.93 -17.88 27.87
C PHE A 473 -3.84 -17.69 29.10
N TYR A 474 -5.16 -17.75 28.91
CA TYR A 474 -6.13 -17.70 30.01
C TYR A 474 -5.92 -18.81 31.01
N ALA A 475 -5.49 -20.00 30.58
CA ALA A 475 -5.16 -21.10 31.50
C ALA A 475 -4.05 -20.71 32.51
N VAL A 476 -3.07 -19.89 32.11
CA VAL A 476 -2.01 -19.38 33.00
C VAL A 476 -2.54 -18.26 33.89
N VAL A 477 -3.31 -17.32 33.33
CA VAL A 477 -3.93 -16.22 34.09
C VAL A 477 -4.89 -16.74 35.16
N ASP A 478 -5.77 -17.66 34.81
CA ASP A 478 -6.74 -18.27 35.73
C ASP A 478 -6.05 -19.11 36.81
N TRP A 479 -4.97 -19.82 36.45
CA TRP A 479 -4.14 -20.54 37.42
C TRP A 479 -3.46 -19.59 38.40
N ALA A 480 -2.89 -18.49 37.89
CA ALA A 480 -2.24 -17.47 38.70
C ALA A 480 -3.22 -16.83 39.69
N TYR A 481 -4.41 -16.45 39.22
CA TYR A 481 -5.48 -15.91 40.05
C TYR A 481 -5.92 -16.88 41.16
N LYS A 482 -6.01 -18.18 40.88
CA LYS A 482 -6.37 -19.20 41.89
C LYS A 482 -5.31 -19.36 42.99
N ILE A 483 -4.05 -19.02 42.70
CA ILE A 483 -2.96 -19.04 43.67
C ILE A 483 -2.97 -17.78 44.52
N ASP A 484 -3.02 -16.61 43.89
CA ASP A 484 -3.00 -15.30 44.53
C ASP A 484 -3.69 -14.24 43.63
N PRO A 485 -4.91 -13.81 43.97
CA PRO A 485 -5.63 -12.78 43.22
C PRO A 485 -4.90 -11.45 43.05
N LEU A 486 -3.99 -11.09 43.97
CA LEU A 486 -3.25 -9.82 43.88
C LEU A 486 -2.22 -9.84 42.75
N ARG A 487 -1.82 -11.01 42.27
CA ARG A 487 -0.95 -11.14 41.09
C ARG A 487 -1.59 -10.63 39.81
N CYS A 488 -2.92 -10.46 39.78
CA CYS A 488 -3.58 -9.76 38.68
C CYS A 488 -3.05 -8.34 38.50
N ILE A 489 -2.65 -7.63 39.57
CA ILE A 489 -2.04 -6.29 39.46
C ILE A 489 -0.75 -6.39 38.63
N SER A 490 0.16 -7.28 39.05
CA SER A 490 1.42 -7.49 38.34
C SER A 490 1.24 -7.96 36.90
N MET A 491 0.33 -8.92 36.65
CA MET A 491 0.04 -9.42 35.30
C MET A 491 -0.59 -8.34 34.41
N HIS A 492 -1.45 -7.49 34.98
CA HIS A 492 -2.06 -6.37 34.25
C HIS A 492 -0.97 -5.41 33.76
N GLY A 493 -0.11 -4.92 34.65
CA GLY A 493 0.94 -4.00 34.24
C GLY A 493 2.05 -4.63 33.37
N ILE A 494 2.26 -5.95 33.43
CA ILE A 494 3.09 -6.64 32.42
C ILE A 494 2.43 -6.55 31.05
N THR A 495 1.13 -6.86 30.96
CA THR A 495 0.35 -6.84 29.72
C THR A 495 0.31 -5.44 29.11
N GLU A 496 0.05 -4.43 29.94
CA GLU A 496 0.04 -3.02 29.53
C GLU A 496 1.40 -2.57 28.96
N ARG A 497 2.53 -2.99 29.55
CA ARG A 497 3.86 -2.70 28.99
C ARG A 497 4.05 -3.27 27.59
N TYR A 498 3.45 -4.42 27.30
CA TYR A 498 3.45 -4.98 25.94
C TYR A 498 2.54 -4.21 24.99
N ILE A 499 1.38 -3.75 25.47
CA ILE A 499 0.44 -2.90 24.69
C ILE A 499 1.06 -1.54 24.37
N SER A 500 1.72 -0.90 25.34
CA SER A 500 2.39 0.39 25.17
C SER A 500 3.71 0.30 24.39
N GLY A 501 4.25 -0.92 24.23
CA GLY A 501 5.51 -1.15 23.56
C GLY A 501 5.38 -1.05 22.05
N GLN A 502 6.36 -0.41 21.39
CA GLN A 502 6.45 -0.23 19.94
C GLN A 502 6.48 -1.54 19.13
N LYS A 503 6.62 -2.71 19.79
CA LYS A 503 6.53 -4.04 19.18
C LYS A 503 5.09 -4.49 18.89
N ALA A 504 4.08 -3.92 19.55
CA ALA A 504 2.67 -4.23 19.29
C ALA A 504 2.12 -3.53 18.03
N ASP A 505 2.73 -2.42 17.62
CA ASP A 505 2.33 -1.67 16.41
C ASP A 505 2.63 -2.42 15.10
N ALA A 506 3.46 -3.47 15.14
CA ALA A 506 3.82 -4.26 13.95
C ALA A 506 2.80 -5.37 13.60
N ALA A 507 1.84 -5.69 14.49
CA ALA A 507 0.79 -6.68 14.19
C ALA A 507 -0.48 -6.36 15.00
N GLY A 508 -1.45 -5.68 14.36
CA GLY A 508 -2.72 -5.30 15.02
C GLY A 508 -3.46 -6.45 15.71
N PHE A 509 -3.22 -7.69 15.30
CA PHE A 509 -3.77 -8.88 15.98
C PHE A 509 -3.12 -9.17 17.34
N VAL A 510 -1.80 -9.01 17.49
CA VAL A 510 -1.12 -9.22 18.78
C VAL A 510 -1.68 -8.26 19.82
N ARG A 511 -2.04 -7.04 19.40
CA ARG A 511 -2.77 -6.09 20.22
C ARG A 511 -4.14 -6.62 20.66
N LEU A 512 -4.93 -7.20 19.74
CA LEU A 512 -6.23 -7.81 20.10
C LEU A 512 -6.07 -8.91 21.17
N LEU A 513 -5.06 -9.78 21.02
CA LEU A 513 -4.76 -10.81 22.03
C LEU A 513 -4.39 -10.17 23.39
N LEU A 514 -3.56 -9.13 23.38
CA LEU A 514 -3.18 -8.43 24.62
C LEU A 514 -4.36 -7.71 25.28
N ASP A 515 -5.23 -7.07 24.49
CA ASP A 515 -6.46 -6.42 24.97
C ASP A 515 -7.42 -7.47 25.58
N GLU A 516 -7.55 -8.65 24.96
CA GLU A 516 -8.32 -9.77 25.50
C GLU A 516 -7.75 -10.30 26.83
N LEU A 517 -6.42 -10.32 26.97
CA LEU A 517 -5.74 -10.70 28.21
C LEU A 517 -5.93 -9.65 29.31
N GLU A 518 -5.77 -8.37 28.98
CA GLU A 518 -6.01 -7.25 29.90
C GLU A 518 -7.45 -7.28 30.42
N SER A 519 -8.43 -7.47 29.53
CA SER A 519 -9.85 -7.62 29.88
C SER A 519 -10.11 -8.79 30.83
N ARG A 520 -9.52 -9.97 30.55
CA ARG A 520 -9.64 -11.14 31.43
C ARG A 520 -9.02 -10.91 32.80
N ILE A 521 -7.83 -10.32 32.86
CA ILE A 521 -7.13 -10.00 34.12
C ILE A 521 -7.96 -9.01 34.95
N SER A 522 -8.46 -7.95 34.31
CA SER A 522 -9.33 -6.95 34.93
C SER A 522 -10.63 -7.55 35.45
N MET A 523 -11.27 -8.44 34.69
CA MET A 523 -12.47 -9.16 35.13
C MET A 523 -12.20 -9.99 36.41
N LEU A 524 -11.10 -10.75 36.43
CA LEU A 524 -10.75 -11.59 37.59
C LEU A 524 -10.40 -10.75 38.82
N TYR A 525 -9.67 -9.66 38.63
CA TYR A 525 -9.33 -8.75 39.71
C TYR A 525 -10.58 -8.06 40.28
N ASN A 526 -11.47 -7.56 39.42
CA ASN A 526 -12.74 -6.98 39.85
C ASN A 526 -13.62 -7.99 40.59
N ARG A 527 -13.63 -9.27 40.16
CA ARG A 527 -14.31 -10.34 40.92
C ARG A 527 -13.75 -10.50 42.33
N PHE A 528 -12.42 -10.40 42.51
CA PHE A 528 -11.81 -10.41 43.84
C PHE A 528 -12.25 -9.18 44.66
N VAL A 529 -12.23 -7.98 44.06
CA VAL A 529 -12.67 -6.75 44.72
C VAL A 529 -14.13 -6.84 45.13
N ASP A 530 -15.00 -7.40 44.29
CA ASP A 530 -16.42 -7.58 44.57
C ASP A 530 -16.68 -8.56 45.69
N GLU A 531 -16.01 -9.71 45.68
CA GLU A 531 -16.11 -10.71 46.75
C GLU A 531 -15.64 -10.16 48.09
N ALA A 532 -14.54 -9.42 48.09
CA ALA A 532 -14.08 -8.71 49.26
C ALA A 532 -15.13 -7.67 49.70
N CYS A 533 -15.56 -6.74 48.85
CA CYS A 533 -16.62 -5.79 49.20
C CYS A 533 -17.87 -6.47 49.79
N HIS A 534 -18.31 -7.59 49.23
CA HIS A 534 -19.43 -8.36 49.74
C HIS A 534 -19.19 -8.96 51.14
N GLN A 535 -17.96 -9.39 51.42
CA GLN A 535 -17.55 -9.86 52.74
C GLN A 535 -17.55 -8.74 53.80
N ILE A 536 -17.22 -7.48 53.44
CA ILE A 536 -17.43 -6.31 54.34
C ILE A 536 -18.91 -6.12 54.61
N GLU A 537 -19.76 -6.11 53.58
CA GLU A 537 -21.20 -5.91 53.75
C GLU A 537 -21.83 -7.00 54.63
N ARG A 538 -21.39 -8.27 54.49
CA ARG A 538 -21.87 -9.36 55.35
C ARG A 538 -21.40 -9.26 56.79
N TYR A 539 -20.26 -8.62 57.05
CA TYR A 539 -19.74 -8.43 58.40
C TYR A 539 -20.72 -7.66 59.29
N GLU A 540 -21.60 -6.83 58.70
CA GLU A 540 -22.70 -6.13 59.38
C GLU A 540 -23.53 -7.02 60.32
N ARG A 541 -23.73 -8.31 60.00
CA ARG A 541 -24.70 -9.16 60.71
C ARG A 541 -24.22 -9.76 62.04
N ASN A 542 -22.92 -9.76 62.31
CA ASN A 542 -22.31 -10.62 63.35
C ASN A 542 -21.54 -9.89 64.45
N VAL A 543 -21.59 -8.56 64.51
CA VAL A 543 -20.65 -7.77 65.33
C VAL A 543 -21.33 -7.19 66.56
N ARG A 544 -20.68 -7.35 67.72
CA ARG A 544 -21.02 -6.57 68.93
C ARG A 544 -20.85 -5.09 68.59
N GLN A 545 -21.86 -4.26 68.85
CA GLN A 545 -21.94 -2.84 68.49
C GLN A 545 -20.98 -1.92 69.28
N MET A 546 -19.74 -2.36 69.53
CA MET A 546 -18.72 -1.60 70.26
C MET A 546 -17.31 -1.94 69.74
N GLY A 547 -16.51 -0.91 69.47
CA GLY A 547 -15.08 -1.01 69.13
C GLY A 547 -14.75 -0.98 67.63
N VAL A 548 -13.48 -1.10 67.29
CA VAL A 548 -12.99 -1.01 65.90
C VAL A 548 -13.36 -2.27 65.10
N LEU A 549 -13.96 -2.08 63.93
CA LEU A 549 -14.34 -3.14 63.01
C LEU A 549 -13.08 -3.76 62.38
N SER A 550 -12.99 -5.09 62.38
CA SER A 550 -11.78 -5.82 61.98
C SER A 550 -11.34 -5.57 60.54
N TYR A 551 -12.27 -5.20 59.64
CA TYR A 551 -11.93 -4.89 58.25
C TYR A 551 -11.15 -3.57 58.09
N ILE A 552 -11.22 -2.65 59.06
CA ILE A 552 -10.50 -1.36 59.00
C ILE A 552 -8.98 -1.55 59.05
N PRO A 553 -8.39 -2.12 60.11
CA PRO A 553 -6.94 -2.31 60.15
C PRO A 553 -6.45 -3.34 59.11
N ARG A 554 -7.30 -4.27 58.67
CA ARG A 554 -6.97 -5.24 57.63
C ARG A 554 -6.87 -4.62 56.24
N PHE A 555 -7.65 -3.57 55.96
CA PHE A 555 -7.57 -2.85 54.70
C PHE A 555 -6.18 -2.23 54.49
N ALA A 556 -5.59 -1.64 55.52
CA ALA A 556 -4.23 -1.10 55.43
C ALA A 556 -3.20 -2.17 55.03
N ILE A 557 -3.27 -3.37 55.62
CA ILE A 557 -2.39 -4.50 55.27
C ILE A 557 -2.59 -4.92 53.81
N LEU A 558 -3.85 -5.00 53.35
CA LEU A 558 -4.17 -5.29 51.96
C LEU A 558 -3.59 -4.21 51.02
N ALA A 559 -3.82 -2.94 51.33
CA ALA A 559 -3.35 -1.82 50.53
C ALA A 559 -1.82 -1.78 50.44
N THR A 560 -1.10 -2.04 51.55
CA THR A 560 0.36 -2.18 51.52
C THR A 560 0.81 -3.29 50.56
N ARG A 561 0.14 -4.44 50.57
CA ARG A 561 0.43 -5.53 49.62
C ARG A 561 0.11 -5.16 48.18
N MET A 562 -1.01 -4.47 47.94
CA MET A 562 -1.39 -3.99 46.61
C MET A 562 -0.34 -3.03 46.05
N GLU A 563 0.11 -2.05 46.85
CA GLU A 563 1.15 -1.10 46.43
C GLU A 563 2.50 -1.77 46.13
N GLN A 564 2.85 -2.87 46.81
CA GLN A 564 4.06 -3.65 46.49
C GLN A 564 4.03 -4.23 45.07
N TYR A 565 2.85 -4.52 44.53
CA TYR A 565 2.70 -5.13 43.20
C TYR A 565 2.60 -4.11 42.05
N ILE A 566 2.41 -2.83 42.36
CA ILE A 566 2.23 -1.75 41.36
C ILE A 566 3.55 -1.26 40.77
N GLN A 567 4.70 -1.44 41.44
CA GLN A 567 5.95 -0.71 41.13
C GLN A 567 6.31 -0.70 39.63
N GLY A 568 6.06 0.44 38.96
CA GLY A 568 6.32 0.70 37.53
C GLY A 568 5.19 0.31 36.57
N GLN A 569 3.94 0.24 37.02
CA GLN A 569 2.74 -0.16 36.25
C GLN A 569 1.62 0.90 36.37
N SER A 570 0.57 0.85 35.53
CA SER A 570 -0.61 1.72 35.73
C SER A 570 -1.25 1.51 37.08
N ARG A 571 -1.73 2.61 37.66
CA ARG A 571 -2.41 2.61 38.95
C ARG A 571 -3.93 2.50 38.82
N ASP A 572 -4.49 2.68 37.63
CA ASP A 572 -5.92 2.84 37.42
C ASP A 572 -6.74 1.67 37.98
N LEU A 573 -6.29 0.44 37.76
CA LEU A 573 -6.96 -0.76 38.27
C LEU A 573 -7.01 -0.79 39.80
N VAL A 574 -5.92 -0.38 40.47
CA VAL A 574 -5.80 -0.37 41.93
C VAL A 574 -6.53 0.83 42.55
N ASP A 575 -6.41 2.01 41.94
CA ASP A 575 -7.10 3.22 42.40
C ASP A 575 -8.63 3.08 42.31
N GLN A 576 -9.14 2.40 41.28
CA GLN A 576 -10.56 2.01 41.19
C GLN A 576 -10.96 1.05 42.31
N ALA A 577 -10.12 0.05 42.62
CA ALA A 577 -10.37 -0.87 43.72
C ALA A 577 -10.38 -0.17 45.08
N TYR A 578 -9.44 0.76 45.36
CA TYR A 578 -9.47 1.56 46.58
C TYR A 578 -10.73 2.38 46.70
N THR A 579 -11.15 3.03 45.61
CA THR A 579 -12.39 3.80 45.59
C THR A 579 -13.57 2.93 45.99
N LYS A 580 -13.66 1.71 45.45
CA LYS A 580 -14.73 0.77 45.76
C LYS A 580 -14.66 0.23 47.19
N PHE A 581 -13.48 -0.22 47.63
CA PHE A 581 -13.27 -0.74 48.98
C PHE A 581 -13.63 0.30 50.03
N VAL A 582 -13.02 1.49 49.98
CA VAL A 582 -13.20 2.49 51.04
C VAL A 582 -14.62 3.03 51.06
N SER A 583 -15.25 3.24 49.89
CA SER A 583 -16.65 3.66 49.82
C SER A 583 -17.57 2.66 50.52
N ILE A 584 -17.39 1.36 50.26
CA ILE A 584 -18.20 0.30 50.88
C ILE A 584 -17.88 0.17 52.37
N MET A 585 -16.61 0.31 52.78
CA MET A 585 -16.20 0.33 54.19
C MET A 585 -16.90 1.44 54.97
N PHE A 586 -16.94 2.67 54.44
CA PHE A 586 -17.56 3.81 55.12
C PHE A 586 -19.09 3.70 55.13
N VAL A 587 -19.71 3.33 54.02
CA VAL A 587 -21.17 3.11 53.96
C VAL A 587 -21.59 2.01 54.95
N THR A 588 -20.82 0.92 55.04
CA THR A 588 -21.09 -0.17 55.99
C THR A 588 -20.87 0.28 57.43
N LEU A 589 -19.81 1.05 57.70
CA LEU A 589 -19.54 1.61 59.03
C LEU A 589 -20.70 2.51 59.50
N GLU A 590 -21.17 3.43 58.66
CA GLU A 590 -22.30 4.31 58.95
C GLU A 590 -23.58 3.51 59.24
N LYS A 591 -23.88 2.47 58.45
CA LYS A 591 -25.03 1.58 58.69
C LYS A 591 -24.92 0.84 60.02
N VAL A 592 -23.75 0.28 60.34
CA VAL A 592 -23.50 -0.42 61.60
C VAL A 592 -23.64 0.54 62.79
N ALA A 593 -23.13 1.76 62.68
CA ALA A 593 -23.27 2.79 63.71
C ALA A 593 -24.74 3.17 63.95
N GLN A 594 -25.55 3.25 62.90
CA GLN A 594 -26.99 3.56 63.00
C GLN A 594 -27.81 2.46 63.69
N ALA A 595 -27.29 1.23 63.80
CA ALA A 595 -27.99 0.13 64.46
C ALA A 595 -28.16 0.35 65.99
N ASP A 596 -27.29 1.14 66.62
CA ASP A 596 -27.49 1.64 67.99
C ASP A 596 -27.18 3.15 68.06
N PRO A 597 -28.21 4.02 67.93
CA PRO A 597 -28.04 5.47 67.93
C PRO A 597 -27.37 6.03 69.19
N LYS A 598 -27.39 5.31 70.31
CA LYS A 598 -26.77 5.76 71.56
C LYS A 598 -25.24 5.75 71.48
N TYR A 599 -24.67 4.81 70.72
CA TYR A 599 -23.24 4.64 70.56
C TYR A 599 -22.74 4.98 69.15
N ALA A 600 -23.63 5.42 68.26
CA ALA A 600 -23.33 5.73 66.87
C ALA A 600 -22.11 6.63 66.69
N ASP A 601 -22.09 7.83 67.29
CA ASP A 601 -20.95 8.75 67.11
C ASP A 601 -19.64 8.18 67.67
N ILE A 602 -19.68 7.43 68.77
CA ILE A 602 -18.50 6.76 69.36
C ILE A 602 -17.95 5.74 68.39
N MET A 603 -18.82 4.91 67.85
CA MET A 603 -18.45 3.91 66.86
C MET A 603 -17.81 4.56 65.63
N LEU A 604 -18.38 5.66 65.14
CA LEU A 604 -17.86 6.38 63.99
C LEU A 604 -16.45 6.94 64.24
N PHE A 605 -16.27 7.78 65.28
CA PHE A 605 -14.98 8.42 65.47
C PHE A 605 -13.88 7.43 65.87
N GLU A 606 -14.18 6.35 66.61
CA GLU A 606 -13.16 5.32 66.93
C GLU A 606 -12.68 4.59 65.67
N ASN A 607 -13.61 4.28 64.77
CA ASN A 607 -13.31 3.57 63.53
C ASN A 607 -12.63 4.47 62.50
N TYR A 608 -13.05 5.74 62.38
CA TYR A 608 -12.36 6.71 61.52
C TYR A 608 -10.94 7.02 62.04
N ALA A 609 -10.74 7.15 63.36
CA ALA A 609 -9.40 7.30 63.92
C ALA A 609 -8.52 6.07 63.66
N ALA A 610 -9.06 4.86 63.83
CA ALA A 610 -8.34 3.62 63.51
C ALA A 610 -7.98 3.55 62.02
N PHE A 611 -8.90 3.96 61.13
CA PHE A 611 -8.65 4.05 59.70
C PHE A 611 -7.49 5.01 59.39
N GLN A 612 -7.53 6.24 59.94
CA GLN A 612 -6.48 7.22 59.78
C GLN A 612 -5.13 6.71 60.28
N ASN A 613 -5.06 6.19 61.50
CA ASN A 613 -3.82 5.67 62.07
C ASN A 613 -3.23 4.53 61.23
N SER A 614 -4.09 3.65 60.68
CA SER A 614 -3.64 2.52 59.86
C SER A 614 -3.16 2.92 58.46
N LEU A 615 -3.66 4.02 57.91
CA LEU A 615 -3.40 4.45 56.52
C LEU A 615 -2.43 5.61 56.40
N TYR A 616 -1.96 6.19 57.51
CA TYR A 616 -1.13 7.40 57.53
C TYR A 616 0.03 7.33 56.52
N ASP A 617 0.85 6.29 56.58
CA ASP A 617 2.02 6.13 55.70
C ASP A 617 1.62 5.97 54.23
N LEU A 618 0.56 5.20 53.96
CA LEU A 618 0.06 4.96 52.60
C LEU A 618 -0.57 6.21 52.00
N ALA A 619 -1.33 6.98 52.77
CA ALA A 619 -1.97 8.22 52.33
C ALA A 619 -0.95 9.28 51.91
N ASN A 620 0.25 9.29 52.52
CA ASN A 620 1.33 10.20 52.13
C ASN A 620 1.92 9.90 50.75
N VAL A 621 1.82 8.65 50.27
CA VAL A 621 2.42 8.20 49.01
C VAL A 621 1.37 7.96 47.92
N VAL A 622 0.13 7.67 48.31
CA VAL A 622 -0.96 7.28 47.40
C VAL A 622 -2.05 8.36 47.34
N PRO A 623 -2.17 9.12 46.24
CA PRO A 623 -3.11 10.24 46.13
C PRO A 623 -4.58 9.84 46.31
N THR A 624 -4.98 8.66 45.82
CA THR A 624 -6.35 8.16 45.94
C THR A 624 -6.72 7.91 47.41
N LEU A 625 -5.80 7.33 48.18
CA LEU A 625 -5.99 7.07 49.60
C LEU A 625 -5.92 8.37 50.43
N ALA A 626 -5.13 9.35 50.01
CA ALA A 626 -5.10 10.68 50.64
C ALA A 626 -6.48 11.35 50.67
N LYS A 627 -7.24 11.27 49.57
CA LYS A 627 -8.61 11.80 49.50
C LYS A 627 -9.51 11.17 50.56
N PHE A 628 -9.46 9.84 50.69
CA PHE A 628 -10.24 9.12 51.69
C PHE A 628 -9.75 9.34 53.12
N TYR A 629 -8.45 9.55 53.31
CA TYR A 629 -7.89 9.94 54.61
C TYR A 629 -8.45 11.28 55.08
N HIS A 630 -8.53 12.28 54.19
CA HIS A 630 -9.15 13.57 54.50
C HIS A 630 -10.65 13.44 54.76
N GLN A 631 -11.36 12.64 53.96
CA GLN A 631 -12.78 12.37 54.19
C GLN A 631 -13.03 11.71 55.56
N ALA A 632 -12.21 10.72 55.94
CA ALA A 632 -12.24 10.11 57.27
C ALA A 632 -11.96 11.14 58.37
N SER A 633 -11.02 12.05 58.15
CA SER A 633 -10.72 13.14 59.09
C SER A 633 -11.90 14.07 59.31
N GLU A 634 -12.59 14.44 58.25
CA GLU A 634 -13.76 15.30 58.36
C GLU A 634 -14.90 14.57 59.08
N ALA A 635 -15.16 13.31 58.72
CA ALA A 635 -16.19 12.49 59.35
C ALA A 635 -15.89 12.22 60.85
N TYR A 636 -14.62 11.97 61.18
CA TYR A 636 -14.12 11.87 62.55
C TYR A 636 -14.42 13.15 63.34
N GLU A 637 -14.03 14.31 62.81
CA GLU A 637 -14.22 15.60 63.46
C GLU A 637 -15.71 15.91 63.69
N GLN A 638 -16.56 15.62 62.70
CA GLN A 638 -18.01 15.80 62.80
C GLN A 638 -18.62 14.89 63.88
N ALA A 639 -18.26 13.60 63.92
CA ALA A 639 -18.73 12.66 64.93
C ALA A 639 -18.26 13.04 66.34
N CYS A 640 -17.01 13.46 66.50
CA CYS A 640 -16.48 13.98 67.76
C CYS A 640 -17.30 15.18 68.25
N THR A 641 -17.52 16.16 67.37
CA THR A 641 -18.29 17.37 67.70
C THR A 641 -19.72 17.02 68.10
N ARG A 642 -20.41 16.12 67.39
CA ARG A 642 -21.77 15.67 67.77
C ARG A 642 -21.78 14.98 69.14
N HIS A 643 -20.84 14.08 69.38
CA HIS A 643 -20.75 13.37 70.66
C HIS A 643 -20.44 14.29 71.84
N ILE A 644 -19.46 15.18 71.68
CA ILE A 644 -19.06 16.18 72.68
C ILE A 644 -20.23 17.11 72.99
N ASN A 645 -20.92 17.61 71.96
CA ASN A 645 -22.13 18.40 72.14
C ASN A 645 -23.18 17.64 72.94
N MET A 646 -23.44 16.38 72.60
CA MET A 646 -24.40 15.53 73.31
C MET A 646 -24.04 15.36 74.79
N ILE A 647 -22.75 15.19 75.13
CA ILE A 647 -22.28 15.13 76.52
C ILE A 647 -22.49 16.47 77.24
N ILE A 648 -22.11 17.59 76.61
CA ILE A 648 -22.26 18.94 77.18
C ILE A 648 -23.73 19.24 77.45
N TYR A 649 -24.61 19.07 76.46
CA TYR A 649 -26.05 19.28 76.61
C TYR A 649 -26.66 18.33 77.62
N TYR A 650 -26.16 17.10 77.75
CA TYR A 650 -26.67 16.18 78.77
C TYR A 650 -26.36 16.66 80.20
N GLN A 651 -25.15 17.19 80.45
CA GLN A 651 -24.77 17.65 81.80
C GLN A 651 -25.28 19.05 82.12
N PHE A 652 -25.40 19.92 81.11
CA PHE A 652 -25.81 21.33 81.25
C PHE A 652 -27.12 21.62 80.50
N GLU A 653 -28.05 20.65 80.47
CA GLU A 653 -29.27 20.70 79.67
C GLU A 653 -30.07 21.98 79.90
N ARG A 654 -30.38 22.28 81.17
CA ARG A 654 -31.19 23.45 81.55
C ARG A 654 -30.52 24.76 81.16
N LEU A 655 -29.20 24.84 81.30
CA LEU A 655 -28.42 26.04 81.01
C LEU A 655 -28.46 26.36 79.52
N PHE A 656 -28.12 25.38 78.68
CA PHE A 656 -28.04 25.60 77.25
C PHE A 656 -29.39 25.55 76.53
N GLN A 657 -30.43 24.91 77.11
CA GLN A 657 -31.80 25.08 76.65
C GLN A 657 -32.32 26.50 76.92
N PHE A 658 -32.00 27.07 78.09
CA PHE A 658 -32.35 28.46 78.40
C PHE A 658 -31.64 29.43 77.45
N ALA A 659 -30.35 29.22 77.19
CA ALA A 659 -29.56 29.98 76.21
C ALA A 659 -30.18 29.95 74.81
N ARG A 660 -30.48 28.76 74.30
CA ARG A 660 -31.02 28.57 72.95
C ARG A 660 -32.41 29.20 72.79
N LYS A 661 -33.29 29.06 73.78
CA LYS A 661 -34.63 29.67 73.71
C LYS A 661 -34.56 31.20 73.75
N ILE A 662 -33.59 31.76 74.47
CA ILE A 662 -33.33 33.19 74.44
C ILE A 662 -32.85 33.64 73.06
N GLU A 663 -31.89 32.93 72.46
CA GLU A 663 -31.45 33.20 71.07
C GLU A 663 -32.63 33.14 70.09
N GLU A 664 -33.51 32.14 70.22
CA GLU A 664 -34.71 31.99 69.40
C GLU A 664 -35.69 33.18 69.56
N LEU A 665 -35.86 33.69 70.79
CA LEU A 665 -36.69 34.86 71.06
C LEU A 665 -36.08 36.16 70.52
N MET A 666 -34.75 36.28 70.49
CA MET A 666 -34.04 37.45 69.95
C MET A 666 -34.30 37.70 68.45
N TYR A 667 -34.76 36.69 67.70
CA TYR A 667 -35.16 36.88 66.30
C TYR A 667 -36.48 37.66 66.15
N ASN A 668 -37.35 37.60 67.16
CA ASN A 668 -38.71 38.14 67.09
C ASN A 668 -38.95 39.30 68.06
N ILE A 669 -38.08 39.46 69.06
CA ILE A 669 -38.27 40.37 70.19
C ILE A 669 -36.95 41.10 70.47
N PRO A 670 -36.97 42.44 70.68
CA PRO A 670 -35.75 43.17 71.03
C PRO A 670 -35.19 42.70 72.38
N PRO A 671 -33.86 42.71 72.57
CA PRO A 671 -33.20 42.13 73.74
C PRO A 671 -33.65 42.75 75.07
N GLU A 672 -34.12 43.99 75.05
CA GLU A 672 -34.64 44.69 76.24
C GLU A 672 -36.00 44.16 76.71
N GLU A 673 -36.78 43.52 75.83
CA GLU A 673 -38.13 43.02 76.11
C GLU A 673 -38.15 41.54 76.55
N ILE A 674 -37.08 40.79 76.27
CA ILE A 674 -36.93 39.38 76.64
C ILE A 674 -37.06 39.14 78.16
N PRO A 675 -36.49 39.98 79.06
CA PRO A 675 -36.64 39.82 80.51
C PRO A 675 -38.08 39.93 81.03
N TYR A 676 -39.02 40.43 80.22
CA TYR A 676 -40.44 40.54 80.57
C TYR A 676 -41.28 39.37 80.05
N GLN A 677 -40.69 38.47 79.26
CA GLN A 677 -41.36 37.26 78.78
C GLN A 677 -41.50 36.22 79.90
N ILE A 678 -42.64 35.52 79.90
CA ILE A 678 -42.95 34.51 80.92
C ILE A 678 -41.90 33.37 80.85
N GLY A 679 -41.19 33.14 81.97
CA GLY A 679 -40.17 32.09 82.09
C GLY A 679 -38.75 32.52 81.75
N TYR A 680 -38.53 33.79 81.34
CA TYR A 680 -37.21 34.36 81.02
C TYR A 680 -36.93 35.63 81.83
N SER A 681 -37.55 35.77 83.00
CA SER A 681 -37.26 36.89 83.88
C SER A 681 -35.83 36.81 84.45
N LYS A 682 -35.34 37.92 85.02
CA LYS A 682 -34.09 37.93 85.79
C LYS A 682 -34.05 36.85 86.87
N MET A 683 -35.20 36.59 87.50
CA MET A 683 -35.34 35.54 88.52
C MET A 683 -35.20 34.13 87.92
N ASP A 684 -35.75 33.90 86.72
CA ASP A 684 -35.64 32.63 86.02
C ASP A 684 -34.21 32.36 85.54
N LEU A 685 -33.50 33.39 85.08
CA LEU A 685 -32.05 33.30 84.80
C LEU A 685 -31.28 32.92 86.06
N ARG A 686 -31.44 33.64 87.19
CA ARG A 686 -30.76 33.32 88.46
C ARG A 686 -31.04 31.89 88.92
N LYS A 687 -32.28 31.43 88.77
CA LYS A 687 -32.67 30.05 89.11
C LYS A 687 -31.98 29.03 88.20
N THR A 688 -31.90 29.31 86.90
CA THR A 688 -31.25 28.45 85.90
C THR A 688 -29.75 28.36 86.16
N LEU A 689 -29.09 29.51 86.37
CA LEU A 689 -27.67 29.61 86.72
C LEU A 689 -27.37 28.87 88.02
N LYS A 690 -28.13 29.12 89.08
CA LYS A 690 -27.95 28.42 90.35
C LYS A 690 -28.13 26.92 90.20
N SER A 691 -29.14 26.46 89.46
CA SER A 691 -29.40 25.02 89.30
C SER A 691 -28.38 24.29 88.43
N SER A 692 -27.74 24.98 87.47
CA SER A 692 -26.81 24.37 86.52
C SER A 692 -25.34 24.58 86.90
N LEU A 693 -25.05 25.68 87.61
CA LEU A 693 -23.70 26.08 88.01
C LEU A 693 -23.42 25.89 89.52
N SER A 694 -24.38 25.41 90.32
CA SER A 694 -24.06 24.97 91.68
C SER A 694 -23.44 23.57 91.64
N GLY A 695 -22.16 23.46 92.00
CA GLY A 695 -21.42 22.20 91.93
C GLY A 695 -20.90 21.83 90.54
N VAL A 696 -20.48 22.83 89.76
CA VAL A 696 -19.91 22.68 88.40
C VAL A 696 -18.83 21.61 88.34
N ASP A 697 -17.97 21.48 89.35
CA ASP A 697 -16.91 20.47 89.42
C ASP A 697 -17.48 19.04 89.28
N LYS A 698 -18.63 18.77 89.90
CA LYS A 698 -19.30 17.47 89.76
C LYS A 698 -19.88 17.25 88.38
N SER A 699 -20.39 18.31 87.74
CA SER A 699 -20.94 18.29 86.38
C SER A 699 -19.84 18.09 85.34
N ILE A 700 -18.73 18.84 85.44
CA ILE A 700 -17.54 18.67 84.59
C ILE A 700 -16.93 17.27 84.79
N GLY A 701 -16.79 16.82 86.05
CA GLY A 701 -16.33 15.45 86.34
C GLY A 701 -17.34 14.38 85.88
N GLY A 702 -18.60 14.75 85.71
CA GLY A 702 -19.63 13.96 85.06
C GLY A 702 -19.46 13.89 83.53
N MET A 703 -19.01 14.98 82.89
CA MET A 703 -18.66 14.97 81.46
C MET A 703 -17.48 14.04 81.20
N TYR A 704 -16.38 14.21 81.95
CA TYR A 704 -15.19 13.37 81.82
C TYR A 704 -15.50 11.87 82.02
N ARG A 705 -16.20 11.52 83.10
CA ARG A 705 -16.59 10.11 83.35
C ARG A 705 -17.49 9.55 82.25
N LYS A 706 -18.36 10.36 81.65
CA LYS A 706 -19.25 9.92 80.56
C LYS A 706 -18.49 9.73 79.26
N LEU A 707 -17.51 10.59 78.98
CA LEU A 707 -16.57 10.43 77.87
C LEU A 707 -15.76 9.14 78.06
N GLN A 708 -15.15 8.95 79.24
CA GLN A 708 -14.31 7.79 79.57
C GLN A 708 -15.07 6.46 79.52
N LYS A 709 -16.27 6.38 80.12
CA LYS A 709 -17.03 5.11 80.22
C LYS A 709 -17.50 4.57 78.87
N ASN A 710 -17.64 5.44 77.88
CA ASN A 710 -18.22 5.11 76.60
C ASN A 710 -17.17 4.75 75.54
N LEU A 711 -15.90 5.09 75.76
CA LEU A 711 -14.79 4.83 74.85
C LEU A 711 -14.25 3.41 75.04
N THR A 712 -13.93 2.77 73.92
CA THR A 712 -13.14 1.52 73.88
C THR A 712 -11.65 1.80 73.66
N CYS A 713 -11.30 2.94 73.04
CA CYS A 713 -9.91 3.35 72.83
C CYS A 713 -9.50 4.48 73.81
N GLU A 714 -8.68 4.15 74.81
CA GLU A 714 -8.21 5.13 75.81
C GLU A 714 -7.25 6.20 75.22
N GLU A 715 -6.58 5.90 74.11
CA GLU A 715 -5.63 6.83 73.46
C GLU A 715 -6.30 8.08 72.89
N LEU A 716 -7.59 8.00 72.56
CA LEU A 716 -8.38 9.14 72.07
C LEU A 716 -8.90 10.03 73.21
N LEU A 717 -8.91 9.53 74.46
CA LEU A 717 -9.50 10.25 75.59
C LEU A 717 -8.87 11.63 75.85
N PRO A 718 -7.53 11.80 75.84
CA PRO A 718 -6.92 13.11 76.13
C PRO A 718 -7.29 14.16 75.09
N SER A 719 -7.23 13.82 73.79
CA SER A 719 -7.55 14.75 72.70
C SER A 719 -9.04 15.10 72.67
N LEU A 720 -9.92 14.12 72.89
CA LEU A 720 -11.36 14.34 73.01
C LEU A 720 -11.71 15.18 74.25
N TRP A 721 -10.99 15.00 75.37
CA TRP A 721 -11.21 15.79 76.57
C TRP A 721 -10.82 17.25 76.36
N GLU A 722 -9.64 17.52 75.78
CA GLU A 722 -9.24 18.89 75.43
C GLU A 722 -10.25 19.57 74.49
N LYS A 723 -10.73 18.84 73.48
CA LYS A 723 -11.77 19.35 72.58
C LYS A 723 -13.09 19.60 73.32
N CYS A 724 -13.48 18.72 74.25
CA CYS A 724 -14.68 18.87 75.06
C CYS A 724 -14.61 20.10 76.00
N LYS A 725 -13.44 20.33 76.62
CA LYS A 725 -13.18 21.53 77.43
C LYS A 725 -13.30 22.79 76.58
N LYS A 726 -12.70 22.80 75.39
CA LYS A 726 -12.78 23.92 74.45
C LYS A 726 -14.21 24.21 74.00
N ASP A 727 -14.93 23.21 73.51
CA ASP A 727 -16.32 23.38 73.03
C ASP A 727 -17.26 23.85 74.15
N PHE A 728 -17.06 23.37 75.38
CA PHE A 728 -17.81 23.86 76.54
C PHE A 728 -17.51 25.34 76.82
N LEU A 729 -16.23 25.74 76.80
CA LEU A 729 -15.83 27.13 77.00
C LEU A 729 -16.40 28.05 75.92
N ASP A 730 -16.33 27.67 74.64
CA ASP A 730 -16.84 28.48 73.53
C ASP A 730 -18.37 28.69 73.64
N LYS A 731 -19.11 27.65 74.04
CA LYS A 731 -20.56 27.75 74.30
C LYS A 731 -20.85 28.58 75.55
N TYR A 732 -20.07 28.43 76.60
CA TYR A 732 -20.23 29.21 77.83
C TYR A 732 -19.93 30.69 77.58
N GLU A 733 -18.88 31.01 76.81
CA GLU A 733 -18.55 32.36 76.37
C GLU A 733 -19.70 32.97 75.59
N SER A 734 -20.25 32.25 74.60
CA SER A 734 -21.44 32.67 73.84
C SER A 734 -22.62 32.99 74.77
N LEU A 735 -22.88 32.13 75.77
CA LEU A 735 -23.90 32.38 76.79
C LEU A 735 -23.60 33.64 77.61
N THR A 736 -22.36 33.86 78.05
CA THR A 736 -22.01 35.05 78.84
C THR A 736 -22.23 36.34 78.04
N VAL A 737 -21.93 36.34 76.74
CA VAL A 737 -22.18 37.48 75.85
C VAL A 737 -23.69 37.73 75.70
N LEU A 738 -24.48 36.68 75.50
CA LEU A 738 -25.94 36.79 75.41
C LEU A 738 -26.56 37.33 76.69
N VAL A 739 -26.12 36.79 77.84
CA VAL A 739 -26.61 37.23 79.15
C VAL A 739 -26.20 38.67 79.43
N ALA A 740 -24.98 39.08 79.10
CA ALA A 740 -24.54 40.47 79.26
C ALA A 740 -25.38 41.44 78.42
N ARG A 741 -25.81 41.02 77.23
CA ARG A 741 -26.65 41.84 76.32
C ARG A 741 -28.09 42.00 76.82
N ILE A 742 -28.68 40.97 77.42
CA ILE A 742 -30.11 40.94 77.79
C ILE A 742 -30.32 41.26 79.27
N TYR A 743 -29.38 40.87 80.13
CA TYR A 743 -29.43 41.02 81.58
C TYR A 743 -28.18 41.70 82.13
N PRO A 744 -27.90 42.96 81.75
CA PRO A 744 -26.65 43.66 82.10
C PRO A 744 -26.45 43.84 83.63
N SER A 745 -27.50 43.68 84.43
CA SER A 745 -27.48 43.78 85.89
C SER A 745 -27.23 42.45 86.62
N GLU A 746 -27.10 41.33 85.90
CA GLU A 746 -26.90 40.00 86.49
C GLU A 746 -25.43 39.58 86.41
N THR A 747 -24.92 38.97 87.49
CA THR A 747 -23.53 38.52 87.56
C THR A 747 -23.43 37.03 87.24
N MET A 748 -22.56 36.69 86.30
CA MET A 748 -22.20 35.31 85.95
C MET A 748 -20.74 35.03 86.31
N PRO A 749 -20.37 33.78 86.67
CA PRO A 749 -18.97 33.39 86.79
C PRO A 749 -18.21 33.73 85.52
N SER A 750 -17.01 34.29 85.69
CA SER A 750 -16.23 34.75 84.55
C SER A 750 -15.69 33.57 83.73
N ILE A 751 -15.38 33.82 82.46
CA ILE A 751 -14.77 32.80 81.59
C ILE A 751 -13.40 32.36 82.16
N ALA A 752 -12.67 33.27 82.83
CA ALA A 752 -11.39 32.97 83.47
C ALA A 752 -11.57 31.97 84.63
N GLU A 753 -12.58 32.17 85.47
CA GLU A 753 -12.92 31.24 86.57
C GLU A 753 -13.31 29.86 86.02
N MET A 754 -14.11 29.80 84.96
CA MET A 754 -14.47 28.52 84.33
C MET A 754 -13.27 27.82 83.68
N ARG A 755 -12.33 28.59 83.11
CA ARG A 755 -11.11 28.06 82.50
C ARG A 755 -10.16 27.48 83.57
N GLU A 756 -10.00 28.15 84.71
CA GLU A 756 -9.20 27.62 85.83
C GLU A 756 -9.80 26.33 86.38
N LEU A 757 -11.13 26.25 86.53
CA LEU A 757 -11.82 25.03 86.97
C LEU A 757 -11.58 23.86 86.00
N LEU A 758 -11.68 24.10 84.69
CA LEU A 758 -11.41 23.08 83.66
C LEU A 758 -9.92 22.72 83.53
N ALA A 759 -9.00 23.60 83.94
CA ALA A 759 -7.56 23.32 83.96
C ALA A 759 -7.14 22.49 85.19
N SER A 760 -7.92 22.57 86.27
CA SER A 760 -7.68 21.82 87.51
C SER A 760 -8.15 20.34 87.45
N MET A 761 -8.79 19.94 86.35
CA MET A 761 -9.37 18.61 86.11
C MET A 761 -8.92 18.02 84.78
#